data_AF-A0A512PGW7-F1
#
_entry.id   AF-A0A512PGW7-F1
#
_cell.length_a   1.000
_cell.length_b   1.000
_cell.length_c   1.000
_cell.angle_alpha   90.00
_cell.angle_beta   90.00
_cell.angle_gamma   90.00
#
_symmetry.space_group_name_H-M   'P 1'
#
loop_
_entity.id
_entity.type
_entity.pdbx_description
1 polymer ?
#
loop_
_entity_poly.entity_id
_entity_poly.type
_entity_poly.pdbx_seq_one_letter_code
_entity_poly.pdbx_strand_id
1 'polypeptide(L)'
;MTGEALRFDHLRTLTTATGLYEHALGTTPRIEHGMCVDDVARGLVVTTRVPEPSTQVRAMADVYLTFLLDAQAADGSMHNRRSPDGRWLDEPSTDDHWGRALWAFGTAVAHSDDPDLVVRAREGAARALAVRSVHPRAMAYAALGAAQLLGVHVEELAARRLMRDVRPLLLPGRRQTSWPWPYGRLTYANAVLPEAMIAVGDTLHDVGLRADGLALLSWLVREQTVDGHLSTVPAGGRSPGDPQPAFDQQPIEVAALAEAAWTAYGSTHERTWVEVTARCLAWFDGDNDSALPMHDRATGGGYDGLERASVNQNQGAESTLAWLSTAQLAARLGVPAGDRGHQGRATSTRTGSPAWVRRTDHVLLPDPERVVDLLFLPGQEQAASGESRSTLVLERVRQLSDAQVADQLHRLAVRFGHRDRTLDRTWRAGYRLVEHRLADDGPPLSPDRQQLAGAYLTQQYALEGSALCNPSMVAHPDQSGTAPGSTRFVLTLRAIGEGHRSSVEFRTGTIGASDVLTFDAPPRTARLAVPHAARYSRATFAHQIHDLHGDDASSGVVLDALEPEFDREDLARACARLHEQQLTRGGAEQTIRRLDELAGSTYAVRFPRESTLQERVLMPRAPSESQGMEDVRLVRFDDPTAPGGAGGEPEYLGTYTAYDGHQVSMQLLRTRDFRTFTSTRLSGPGARNKGMALFPRRVGGRALALSRADRESNAVSASDDLLHWEEPVLVQAPAEPWEIVQLGNCGAPIETAQGWLVLTHGVGPMRTYSIGAMLLDLDEPTRVLGRLRRPLLAPEDDDRAGYVPDVVYSCGAMRHGRTLVLPYGCADTRTRIALVDLDALLDELLGASSVDDGEPVAP
;
A
#
# COMPACT_ATOMS: atom_id res chain seq x y z
N MET A 1 3.62 6.35 33.61
CA MET A 1 3.42 4.94 34.00
C MET A 1 2.43 4.90 35.15
N THR A 2 1.20 4.48 34.89
CA THR A 2 0.27 3.82 35.83
C THR A 2 -0.85 3.22 34.97
N GLY A 3 -0.51 2.22 34.15
CA GLY A 3 -1.50 1.23 33.71
C GLY A 3 -1.65 0.24 34.85
N GLU A 4 -2.88 -0.09 35.22
CA GLU A 4 -3.17 -1.05 36.28
C GLU A 4 -2.44 -2.37 36.01
N ALA A 5 -1.72 -2.91 37.00
CA ALA A 5 -0.96 -4.15 36.84
C ALA A 5 -1.91 -5.34 36.61
N LEU A 6 -1.59 -6.23 35.66
CA LEU A 6 -2.38 -7.42 35.39
C LEU A 6 -2.52 -8.30 36.63
N ARG A 7 -3.76 -8.75 36.90
CA ARG A 7 -4.09 -9.55 38.08
C ARG A 7 -4.12 -11.03 37.76
N PHE A 8 -3.35 -11.81 38.50
CA PHE A 8 -3.25 -13.27 38.36
C PHE A 8 -4.03 -14.02 39.46
N ASP A 9 -4.91 -13.33 40.18
CA ASP A 9 -5.64 -13.86 41.34
C ASP A 9 -6.53 -15.06 40.99
N HIS A 10 -7.30 -14.94 39.90
CA HIS A 10 -8.16 -16.03 39.43
C HIS A 10 -7.34 -17.18 38.85
N LEU A 11 -6.28 -16.91 38.08
CA LEU A 11 -5.38 -17.96 37.61
C LEU A 11 -4.82 -18.77 38.78
N ARG A 12 -4.34 -18.11 39.85
CA ARG A 12 -3.91 -18.78 41.08
C ARG A 12 -5.02 -19.64 41.71
N THR A 13 -6.27 -19.19 41.64
CA THR A 13 -7.42 -19.93 42.19
C THR A 13 -7.67 -21.23 41.43
N LEU A 14 -7.41 -21.24 40.12
CA LEU A 14 -7.47 -22.45 39.29
C LEU A 14 -6.22 -23.34 39.45
N THR A 15 -5.07 -22.76 39.82
CA THR A 15 -3.82 -23.49 40.02
C THR A 15 -3.83 -24.33 41.30
N THR A 16 -3.35 -25.56 41.19
CA THR A 16 -3.11 -26.48 42.30
C THR A 16 -1.61 -26.72 42.48
N ALA A 17 -1.22 -27.54 43.46
CA ALA A 17 0.16 -28.00 43.58
C ALA A 17 0.63 -28.87 42.40
N THR A 18 -0.29 -29.36 41.57
CA THR A 18 -0.02 -30.40 40.56
C THR A 18 -0.55 -30.06 39.18
N GLY A 19 -0.96 -28.82 38.89
CA GLY A 19 -1.48 -28.41 37.58
C GLY A 19 -2.57 -27.34 37.66
N LEU A 20 -3.35 -27.20 36.59
CA LEU A 20 -4.36 -26.15 36.39
C LEU A 20 -5.72 -26.79 36.06
N TYR A 21 -6.76 -26.49 36.84
CA TYR A 21 -8.11 -26.97 36.53
C TYR A 21 -8.68 -26.31 35.27
N GLU A 22 -9.27 -27.12 34.37
CA GLU A 22 -9.75 -26.68 33.05
C GLU A 22 -10.95 -25.73 33.13
N HIS A 23 -11.90 -26.02 34.03
CA HIS A 23 -13.19 -25.34 34.09
C HIS A 23 -13.49 -24.73 35.47
N ALA A 24 -14.35 -23.71 35.48
CA ALA A 24 -14.91 -23.13 36.70
C ALA A 24 -16.44 -22.97 36.57
N LEU A 25 -17.15 -22.93 37.70
CA LEU A 25 -18.53 -22.48 37.80
C LEU A 25 -18.50 -21.09 38.44
N GLY A 26 -18.73 -20.04 37.64
CA GLY A 26 -18.32 -18.69 38.02
C GLY A 26 -16.82 -18.66 38.32
N THR A 27 -16.45 -18.32 39.55
CA THR A 27 -15.05 -18.30 40.04
C THR A 27 -14.61 -19.59 40.72
N THR A 28 -15.51 -20.56 40.93
CA THR A 28 -15.20 -21.78 41.69
C THR A 28 -14.65 -22.87 40.76
N PRO A 29 -13.42 -23.37 40.95
CA PRO A 29 -12.87 -24.43 40.10
C PRO A 29 -13.77 -25.69 40.12
N ARG A 30 -14.03 -26.25 38.93
CA ARG A 30 -14.77 -27.50 38.76
C ARG A 30 -13.82 -28.67 38.75
N ILE A 31 -13.53 -29.15 39.95
CA ILE A 31 -12.54 -30.21 40.19
C ILE A 31 -12.89 -31.46 39.38
N GLU A 32 -14.17 -31.79 39.20
CA GLU A 32 -14.61 -33.03 38.53
C GLU A 32 -14.14 -33.18 37.08
N HIS A 33 -13.74 -32.09 36.41
CA HIS A 33 -13.25 -32.11 35.03
C HIS A 33 -11.73 -32.28 34.91
N GLY A 34 -11.01 -32.19 36.03
CA GLY A 34 -9.56 -32.37 36.03
C GLY A 34 -8.80 -31.25 35.31
N MET A 35 -7.68 -31.64 34.70
CA MET A 35 -6.68 -30.74 34.14
C MET A 35 -6.29 -31.22 32.73
N CYS A 36 -5.85 -30.31 31.87
CA CYS A 36 -5.35 -30.66 30.55
C CYS A 36 -4.00 -30.01 30.20
N VAL A 37 -3.22 -30.66 29.34
CA VAL A 37 -1.96 -30.10 28.83
C VAL A 37 -2.20 -28.85 28.00
N ASP A 38 -3.32 -28.76 27.27
CA ASP A 38 -3.67 -27.58 26.49
C ASP A 38 -3.65 -26.29 27.36
N ASP A 39 -4.34 -26.32 28.51
CA ASP A 39 -4.45 -25.16 29.40
C ASP A 39 -3.17 -24.93 30.21
N VAL A 40 -2.54 -26.00 30.71
CA VAL A 40 -1.28 -25.87 31.45
C VAL A 40 -0.16 -25.30 30.56
N ALA A 41 -0.10 -25.70 29.28
CA ALA A 41 0.85 -25.13 28.33
C ALA A 41 0.64 -23.64 28.11
N ARG A 42 -0.62 -23.19 27.93
CA ARG A 42 -0.95 -21.75 27.87
C ARG A 42 -0.59 -21.03 29.18
N GLY A 43 -0.81 -21.69 30.32
CA GLY A 43 -0.42 -21.21 31.65
C GLY A 43 1.08 -20.93 31.76
N LEU A 44 1.90 -21.86 31.27
CA LEU A 44 3.35 -21.68 31.26
C LEU A 44 3.75 -20.49 30.36
N VAL A 45 3.20 -20.39 29.15
CA VAL A 45 3.43 -19.25 28.23
C VAL A 45 3.13 -17.91 28.91
N VAL A 46 1.96 -17.78 29.51
CA VAL A 46 1.50 -16.54 30.17
C VAL A 46 2.39 -16.18 31.36
N THR A 47 2.75 -17.17 32.19
CA THR A 47 3.53 -16.91 33.42
C THR A 47 5.00 -16.60 33.15
N THR A 48 5.63 -17.21 32.15
CA THR A 48 7.03 -16.93 31.81
C THR A 48 7.22 -15.64 30.99
N ARG A 49 6.14 -15.06 30.46
CA ARG A 49 6.16 -13.78 29.72
C ARG A 49 6.07 -12.55 30.62
N VAL A 50 5.76 -12.71 31.91
CA VAL A 50 5.66 -11.59 32.85
C VAL A 50 7.05 -11.01 33.12
N PRO A 51 7.30 -9.73 32.85
CA PRO A 51 8.53 -9.07 33.26
C PRO A 51 8.59 -9.00 34.79
N GLU A 52 9.74 -9.35 35.38
CA GLU A 52 9.95 -9.32 36.83
C GLU A 52 8.83 -10.04 37.63
N PRO A 53 8.60 -11.35 37.40
CA PRO A 53 7.45 -12.05 37.96
C PRO A 53 7.53 -12.15 39.49
N SER A 54 6.38 -11.97 40.14
CA SER A 54 6.24 -12.19 41.58
C SER A 54 6.54 -13.64 41.96
N THR A 55 6.87 -13.89 43.23
CA THR A 55 7.13 -15.26 43.74
C THR A 55 5.96 -16.20 43.46
N GLN A 56 4.73 -15.68 43.47
CA GLN A 56 3.54 -16.45 43.15
C GLN A 56 3.48 -16.84 41.66
N VAL A 57 3.78 -15.90 40.75
CA VAL A 57 3.81 -16.19 39.31
C VAL A 57 4.91 -17.19 38.97
N ARG A 58 6.08 -17.09 39.61
CA ARG A 58 7.17 -18.06 39.48
C ARG A 58 6.76 -19.45 39.96
N ALA A 59 6.08 -19.54 41.10
CA ALA A 59 5.58 -20.81 41.62
C ALA A 59 4.56 -21.47 40.66
N MET A 60 3.66 -20.68 40.06
CA MET A 60 2.75 -21.20 39.04
C MET A 60 3.50 -21.69 37.80
N ALA A 61 4.50 -20.94 37.32
CA ALA A 61 5.33 -21.36 36.18
C ALA A 61 6.04 -22.70 36.44
N ASP A 62 6.60 -22.90 37.64
CA ASP A 62 7.23 -24.17 38.02
C ASP A 62 6.23 -25.33 38.10
N VAL A 63 5.03 -25.10 38.66
CA VAL A 63 3.93 -26.09 38.66
C VAL A 63 3.58 -26.49 37.22
N TYR A 64 3.41 -25.51 36.32
CA TYR A 64 3.04 -25.77 34.94
C TYR A 64 4.13 -26.50 34.18
N LEU A 65 5.39 -26.10 34.33
CA LEU A 65 6.51 -26.83 33.72
C LEU A 65 6.59 -28.28 34.25
N THR A 66 6.44 -28.47 35.57
CA THR A 66 6.47 -29.79 36.19
C THR A 66 5.37 -30.70 35.64
N PHE A 67 4.15 -30.18 35.50
CA PHE A 67 3.04 -30.91 34.90
C PHE A 67 3.32 -31.29 33.44
N LEU A 68 3.84 -30.38 32.63
CA LEU A 68 4.16 -30.67 31.22
C LEU A 68 5.27 -31.73 31.09
N LEU A 69 6.25 -31.73 32.00
CA LEU A 69 7.30 -32.74 32.04
C LEU A 69 6.76 -34.10 32.50
N ASP A 70 5.81 -34.14 33.44
CA ASP A 70 5.14 -35.36 33.90
C ASP A 70 4.19 -35.95 32.83
N ALA A 71 3.60 -35.09 31.99
CA ALA A 71 2.74 -35.50 30.88
C ALA A 71 3.51 -36.10 29.70
N GLN A 72 4.81 -35.85 29.62
CA GLN A 72 5.63 -36.18 28.46
C GLN A 72 6.13 -37.63 28.52
N ALA A 73 5.81 -38.41 27.49
CA ALA A 73 6.34 -39.76 27.31
C ALA A 73 7.82 -39.74 26.87
N ALA A 74 8.48 -40.90 26.98
CA ALA A 74 9.90 -41.04 26.67
C ALA A 74 10.25 -40.72 25.19
N ASP A 75 9.31 -40.93 24.27
CA ASP A 75 9.49 -40.62 22.85
C ASP A 75 9.23 -39.14 22.51
N GLY A 76 8.72 -38.35 23.46
CA GLY A 76 8.40 -36.94 23.28
C GLY A 76 6.93 -36.64 22.98
N SER A 77 6.08 -37.66 22.78
CA SER A 77 4.62 -37.51 22.76
C SER A 77 4.09 -37.14 24.16
N MET A 78 2.84 -36.68 24.25
CA MET A 78 2.27 -36.19 25.51
C MET A 78 0.90 -36.77 25.80
N HIS A 79 0.65 -37.11 27.07
CA HIS A 79 -0.71 -37.21 27.60
C HIS A 79 -1.38 -35.83 27.54
N ASN A 80 -2.71 -35.77 27.46
CA ASN A 80 -3.47 -34.53 27.56
C ASN A 80 -4.27 -34.44 28.86
N ARG A 81 -5.03 -35.47 29.23
CA ARG A 81 -6.08 -35.38 30.25
C ARG A 81 -5.64 -36.00 31.58
N ARG A 82 -5.67 -35.21 32.65
CA ARG A 82 -5.35 -35.66 33.99
C ARG A 82 -6.54 -35.53 34.92
N SER A 83 -6.85 -36.62 35.62
CA SER A 83 -7.85 -36.64 36.68
C SER A 83 -7.40 -35.88 37.93
N PRO A 84 -8.33 -35.47 38.80
CA PRO A 84 -8.01 -34.73 40.03
C PRO A 84 -7.14 -35.50 41.03
N ASP A 85 -7.21 -36.83 41.02
CA ASP A 85 -6.38 -37.74 41.82
C ASP A 85 -4.99 -37.99 41.20
N GLY A 86 -4.67 -37.35 40.07
CA GLY A 86 -3.34 -37.32 39.48
C GLY A 86 -3.07 -38.40 38.43
N ARG A 87 -4.08 -39.18 38.02
CA ARG A 87 -3.96 -40.22 36.99
C ARG A 87 -4.22 -39.67 35.59
N TRP A 88 -3.35 -40.02 34.64
CA TRP A 88 -3.55 -39.77 33.21
C TRP A 88 -4.70 -40.64 32.65
N LEU A 89 -5.59 -40.02 31.87
CA LEU A 89 -6.84 -40.63 31.41
C LEU A 89 -6.80 -41.07 29.93
N ASP A 90 -5.72 -40.73 29.25
CA ASP A 90 -5.49 -40.95 27.83
C ASP A 90 -4.09 -41.51 27.59
N GLU A 91 -3.83 -41.99 26.38
CA GLU A 91 -2.50 -42.43 25.94
C GLU A 91 -1.73 -41.25 25.33
N PRO A 92 -0.39 -41.23 25.40
CA PRO A 92 0.40 -40.18 24.79
C PRO A 92 0.16 -40.07 23.28
N SER A 93 -0.04 -38.85 22.79
CA SER A 93 -0.20 -38.56 21.36
C SER A 93 0.55 -37.29 20.96
N THR A 94 0.49 -36.95 19.67
CA THR A 94 1.07 -35.73 19.08
C THR A 94 -0.01 -34.76 18.59
N ASP A 95 -1.16 -34.71 19.25
CA ASP A 95 -2.23 -33.77 18.87
C ASP A 95 -1.88 -32.35 19.33
N ASP A 96 -2.85 -31.43 19.29
CA ASP A 96 -2.63 -30.00 19.58
C ASP A 96 -1.92 -29.75 20.92
N HIS A 97 -2.20 -30.54 21.95
CA HIS A 97 -1.59 -30.42 23.27
C HIS A 97 -0.07 -30.65 23.26
N TRP A 98 0.43 -31.58 22.44
CA TRP A 98 1.87 -31.77 22.23
C TRP A 98 2.50 -30.53 21.59
N GLY A 99 1.86 -30.00 20.54
CA GLY A 99 2.34 -28.80 19.85
C GLY A 99 2.38 -27.59 20.78
N ARG A 100 1.33 -27.40 21.59
CA ARG A 100 1.26 -26.34 22.61
C ARG A 100 2.31 -26.50 23.69
N ALA A 101 2.59 -27.72 24.13
CA ALA A 101 3.62 -27.96 25.12
C ALA A 101 5.02 -27.59 24.58
N LEU A 102 5.31 -27.89 23.31
CA LEU A 102 6.55 -27.42 22.66
C LEU A 102 6.58 -25.89 22.52
N TRP A 103 5.45 -25.25 22.21
CA TRP A 103 5.32 -23.79 22.25
C TRP A 103 5.62 -23.20 23.63
N ALA A 104 5.10 -23.84 24.68
CA ALA A 104 5.32 -23.45 26.05
C ALA A 104 6.78 -23.62 26.49
N PHE A 105 7.42 -24.75 26.18
CA PHE A 105 8.85 -24.94 26.46
C PHE A 105 9.72 -23.91 25.73
N GLY A 106 9.47 -23.66 24.44
CA GLY A 106 10.21 -22.67 23.67
C GLY A 106 10.05 -21.26 24.24
N THR A 107 8.82 -20.90 24.63
CA THR A 107 8.56 -19.60 25.28
C THR A 107 9.25 -19.50 26.65
N ALA A 108 9.22 -20.56 27.46
CA ALA A 108 9.88 -20.58 28.75
C ALA A 108 11.40 -20.38 28.60
N VAL A 109 12.03 -21.06 27.63
CA VAL A 109 13.45 -20.88 27.32
C VAL A 109 13.76 -19.46 26.86
N ALA A 110 12.87 -18.84 26.08
CA ALA A 110 13.11 -17.52 25.51
C ALA A 110 12.86 -16.34 26.48
N HIS A 111 11.98 -16.51 27.48
CA HIS A 111 11.48 -15.38 28.28
C HIS A 111 11.66 -15.54 29.80
N SER A 112 11.90 -16.75 30.32
CA SER A 112 12.10 -16.95 31.77
C SER A 112 13.47 -16.44 32.23
N ASP A 113 13.50 -15.79 33.40
CA ASP A 113 14.72 -15.37 34.09
C ASP A 113 15.18 -16.38 35.16
N ASP A 114 14.45 -17.48 35.35
CA ASP A 114 14.83 -18.60 36.23
C ASP A 114 15.68 -19.62 35.45
N PRO A 115 16.98 -19.77 35.77
CA PRO A 115 17.88 -20.68 35.06
C PRO A 115 17.51 -22.16 35.19
N ASP A 116 16.95 -22.61 36.33
CA ASP A 116 16.56 -24.01 36.53
C ASP A 116 15.36 -24.35 35.64
N LEU A 117 14.37 -23.45 35.62
CA LEU A 117 13.20 -23.54 34.76
C LEU A 117 13.62 -23.61 33.28
N VAL A 118 14.54 -22.74 32.84
CA VAL A 118 15.04 -22.71 31.46
C VAL A 118 15.72 -24.03 31.08
N VAL A 119 16.56 -24.60 31.94
CA VAL A 119 17.24 -25.87 31.69
C VAL A 119 16.22 -27.01 31.54
N ARG A 120 15.29 -27.13 32.48
CA ARG A 120 14.24 -28.17 32.45
C ARG A 120 13.30 -28.02 31.26
N ALA A 121 12.93 -26.79 30.90
CA ALA A 121 12.13 -26.51 29.71
C ALA A 121 12.87 -26.89 28.42
N ARG A 122 14.17 -26.63 28.32
CA ARG A 122 14.99 -27.03 27.17
C ARG A 122 15.09 -28.56 27.04
N GLU A 123 15.18 -29.29 28.15
CA GLU A 123 15.13 -30.76 28.14
C GLU A 123 13.78 -31.29 27.64
N GLY A 124 12.68 -30.69 28.11
CA GLY A 124 11.32 -30.99 27.62
C GLY A 124 11.17 -30.71 26.12
N ALA A 125 11.66 -29.56 25.65
CA ALA A 125 11.68 -29.19 24.24
C ALA A 125 12.49 -30.19 23.40
N ALA A 126 13.68 -30.60 23.86
CA ALA A 126 14.54 -31.53 23.13
C ALA A 126 13.84 -32.88 22.88
N ARG A 127 13.08 -33.39 23.86
CA ARG A 127 12.26 -34.59 23.68
C ARG A 127 11.10 -34.36 22.74
N ALA A 128 10.34 -33.27 22.91
CA ALA A 128 9.19 -32.98 22.05
C ALA A 128 9.60 -32.76 20.56
N LEU A 129 10.78 -32.18 20.31
CA LEU A 129 11.35 -32.00 18.98
C LEU A 129 11.71 -33.31 18.25
N ALA A 130 11.69 -34.46 18.93
CA ALA A 130 12.04 -35.76 18.34
C ALA A 130 10.90 -36.38 17.53
N VAL A 131 9.64 -35.95 17.74
CA VAL A 131 8.44 -36.51 17.09
C VAL A 131 7.75 -35.48 16.19
N ARG A 132 6.84 -35.96 15.33
CA ARG A 132 6.06 -35.13 14.40
C ARG A 132 4.59 -35.54 14.46
N SER A 133 3.72 -34.55 14.35
CA SER A 133 2.29 -34.78 14.20
C SER A 133 1.89 -34.87 12.73
N VAL A 134 0.86 -35.66 12.46
CA VAL A 134 0.16 -35.65 11.17
C VAL A 134 -0.79 -34.46 11.04
N HIS A 135 -1.11 -33.80 12.15
CA HIS A 135 -2.06 -32.70 12.20
C HIS A 135 -1.35 -31.35 11.97
N PRO A 136 -1.73 -30.57 10.94
CA PRO A 136 -1.07 -29.29 10.63
C PRO A 136 -1.12 -28.27 11.78
N ARG A 137 -2.19 -28.25 12.56
CA ARG A 137 -2.35 -27.32 13.69
C ARG A 137 -1.41 -27.63 14.85
N ALA A 138 -1.31 -28.90 15.25
CA ALA A 138 -0.30 -29.36 16.20
C ALA A 138 1.13 -29.02 15.73
N MET A 139 1.41 -29.24 14.44
CA MET A 139 2.69 -28.87 13.82
C MET A 139 2.94 -27.35 13.79
N ALA A 140 1.89 -26.53 13.61
CA ALA A 140 2.00 -25.08 13.67
C ALA A 140 2.36 -24.58 15.07
N TYR A 141 1.72 -25.08 16.13
CA TYR A 141 2.12 -24.76 17.51
C TYR A 141 3.58 -25.20 17.79
N ALA A 142 3.96 -26.40 17.37
CA ALA A 142 5.33 -26.88 17.50
C ALA A 142 6.34 -25.96 16.79
N ALA A 143 6.00 -25.44 15.61
CA ALA A 143 6.83 -24.47 14.90
C ALA A 143 6.99 -23.16 15.67
N LEU A 144 5.94 -22.63 16.30
CA LEU A 144 6.04 -21.43 17.14
C LEU A 144 7.00 -21.66 18.31
N GLY A 145 6.95 -22.83 18.95
CA GLY A 145 7.94 -23.21 19.97
C GLY A 145 9.36 -23.29 19.45
N ALA A 146 9.56 -23.91 18.29
CA ALA A 146 10.86 -23.96 17.64
C ALA A 146 11.37 -22.56 17.25
N ALA A 147 10.49 -21.62 16.90
CA ALA A 147 10.88 -20.24 16.58
C ALA A 147 11.44 -19.54 17.82
N GLN A 148 10.76 -19.67 18.97
CA GLN A 148 11.23 -19.12 20.23
C GLN A 148 12.61 -19.69 20.62
N LEU A 149 12.80 -21.01 20.48
CA LEU A 149 14.10 -21.66 20.73
C LEU A 149 15.20 -21.10 19.82
N LEU A 150 14.94 -20.97 18.52
CA LEU A 150 15.91 -20.46 17.55
C LEU A 150 16.21 -18.97 17.73
N GLY A 151 15.30 -18.22 18.36
CA GLY A 151 15.53 -16.83 18.73
C GLY A 151 16.62 -16.64 19.79
N VAL A 152 16.86 -17.65 20.63
CA VAL A 152 17.89 -17.64 21.69
C VAL A 152 19.07 -18.56 21.38
N HIS A 153 18.79 -19.74 20.83
CA HIS A 153 19.77 -20.78 20.48
C HIS A 153 19.73 -21.06 18.98
N VAL A 154 20.36 -20.18 18.21
CA VAL A 154 20.36 -20.21 16.74
C VAL A 154 20.89 -21.53 16.17
N GLU A 155 21.74 -22.23 16.91
CA GLU A 155 22.38 -23.50 16.58
C GLU A 155 21.52 -24.76 16.78
N GLU A 156 20.30 -24.66 17.34
CA GLU A 156 19.44 -25.82 17.63
C GLU A 156 18.97 -26.56 16.37
N LEU A 157 19.73 -27.59 15.99
CA LEU A 157 19.51 -28.35 14.75
C LEU A 157 18.15 -29.06 14.73
N ALA A 158 17.68 -29.55 15.88
CA ALA A 158 16.39 -30.24 15.98
C ALA A 158 15.23 -29.28 15.70
N ALA A 159 15.29 -28.06 16.23
CA ALA A 159 14.32 -26.99 15.96
C ALA A 159 14.33 -26.59 14.48
N ARG A 160 15.51 -26.41 13.86
CA ARG A 160 15.60 -26.11 12.41
C ARG A 160 15.05 -27.23 11.54
N ARG A 161 15.25 -28.50 11.93
CA ARG A 161 14.65 -29.65 11.22
C ARG A 161 13.14 -29.61 11.31
N LEU A 162 12.58 -29.37 12.50
CA LEU A 162 11.14 -29.23 12.68
C LEU A 162 10.57 -28.11 11.79
N MET A 163 11.22 -26.94 11.72
CA MET A 163 10.80 -25.86 10.82
C MET A 163 10.70 -26.28 9.36
N ARG A 164 11.68 -27.05 8.88
CA ARG A 164 11.69 -27.58 7.50
C ARG A 164 10.60 -28.62 7.27
N ASP A 165 10.30 -29.44 8.26
CA ASP A 165 9.25 -30.46 8.20
C ASP A 165 7.84 -29.84 8.22
N VAL A 166 7.66 -28.74 8.97
CA VAL A 166 6.39 -27.99 9.06
C VAL A 166 6.10 -27.24 7.77
N ARG A 167 7.12 -26.63 7.14
CA ARG A 167 6.99 -25.80 5.93
C ARG A 167 6.01 -26.36 4.87
N PRO A 168 6.13 -27.62 4.39
CA PRO A 168 5.21 -28.16 3.38
C PRO A 168 3.77 -28.35 3.87
N LEU A 169 3.53 -28.47 5.19
CA LEU A 169 2.21 -28.67 5.77
C LEU A 169 1.37 -27.39 5.82
N LEU A 170 2.04 -26.23 5.82
CA LEU A 170 1.39 -24.90 5.91
C LEU A 170 0.89 -24.36 4.55
N LEU A 171 1.09 -25.10 3.45
CA LEU A 171 0.66 -24.70 2.10
C LEU A 171 -0.27 -25.73 1.43
N PRO A 172 -1.50 -25.96 1.93
CA PRO A 172 -2.45 -26.82 1.22
C PRO A 172 -2.89 -26.14 -0.09
N GLY A 173 -2.67 -26.81 -1.22
CA GLY A 173 -2.89 -26.23 -2.55
C GLY A 173 -4.34 -25.81 -2.87
N ARG A 174 -4.46 -24.85 -3.81
CA ARG A 174 -5.65 -24.18 -4.38
C ARG A 174 -6.49 -23.33 -3.41
N ARG A 175 -6.25 -22.01 -3.47
CA ARG A 175 -7.10 -20.95 -2.89
C ARG A 175 -8.23 -20.62 -3.86
N GLN A 176 -9.49 -20.73 -3.43
CA GLN A 176 -10.60 -20.07 -4.15
C GLN A 176 -10.49 -18.57 -3.92
N THR A 177 -10.87 -17.75 -4.89
CA THR A 177 -10.63 -16.30 -4.84
C THR A 177 -11.40 -15.59 -3.71
N SER A 178 -12.54 -16.12 -3.27
CA SER A 178 -13.36 -15.55 -2.19
C SER A 178 -13.17 -16.19 -0.81
N TRP A 179 -12.60 -17.40 -0.73
CA TRP A 179 -12.33 -18.11 0.52
C TRP A 179 -10.92 -18.73 0.47
N PRO A 180 -9.89 -17.96 0.84
CA PRO A 180 -8.50 -18.39 0.78
C PRO A 180 -8.11 -19.34 1.93
N TRP A 181 -8.99 -19.58 2.91
CA TRP A 181 -8.74 -20.51 3.99
C TRP A 181 -8.49 -21.92 3.44
N PRO A 182 -7.36 -22.56 3.79
CA PRO A 182 -6.95 -23.82 3.16
C PRO A 182 -7.83 -25.01 3.54
N TYR A 183 -8.66 -24.86 4.57
CA TYR A 183 -9.65 -25.84 4.99
C TYR A 183 -11.04 -25.35 4.59
N GLY A 184 -11.97 -26.27 4.29
CA GLY A 184 -13.33 -25.89 3.89
C GLY A 184 -14.14 -25.14 4.96
N ARG A 185 -13.58 -25.01 6.18
CA ARG A 185 -14.24 -24.44 7.35
C ARG A 185 -13.22 -23.86 8.34
N LEU A 186 -13.54 -22.71 8.91
CA LEU A 186 -12.88 -22.14 10.10
C LEU A 186 -13.36 -22.89 11.34
N THR A 187 -12.42 -23.19 12.24
CA THR A 187 -12.69 -23.91 13.49
C THR A 187 -12.30 -23.00 14.65
N TYR A 188 -11.33 -23.40 15.46
CA TYR A 188 -10.81 -22.61 16.58
C TYR A 188 -9.35 -22.26 16.38
N ALA A 189 -8.87 -21.25 17.11
CA ALA A 189 -7.51 -20.73 17.09
C ALA A 189 -6.96 -20.60 15.66
N ASN A 190 -7.76 -20.10 14.72
CA ASN A 190 -7.44 -20.18 13.29
C ASN A 190 -6.12 -19.44 12.97
N ALA A 191 -5.87 -18.31 13.65
CA ALA A 191 -4.70 -17.47 13.43
C ALA A 191 -3.34 -18.14 13.67
N VAL A 192 -3.28 -19.29 14.36
CA VAL A 192 -2.05 -20.06 14.60
C VAL A 192 -1.38 -20.52 13.30
N LEU A 193 -2.19 -20.85 12.29
CA LEU A 193 -1.68 -21.29 10.99
C LEU A 193 -0.93 -20.17 10.26
N PRO A 194 -1.53 -18.99 9.99
CA PRO A 194 -0.79 -17.90 9.38
C PRO A 194 0.32 -17.36 10.29
N GLU A 195 0.19 -17.41 11.62
CA GLU A 195 1.29 -17.09 12.53
C GLU A 195 2.51 -17.98 12.30
N ALA A 196 2.29 -19.31 12.24
CA ALA A 196 3.37 -20.26 11.96
C ALA A 196 3.96 -20.06 10.57
N MET A 197 3.16 -19.68 9.56
CA MET A 197 3.68 -19.35 8.22
C MET A 197 4.65 -18.17 8.26
N ILE A 198 4.31 -17.12 9.03
CA ILE A 198 5.15 -15.94 9.20
C ILE A 198 6.45 -16.34 9.94
N ALA A 199 6.32 -17.01 11.08
CA ALA A 199 7.48 -17.41 11.91
C ALA A 199 8.44 -18.36 11.17
N VAL A 200 7.90 -19.36 10.46
CA VAL A 200 8.70 -20.29 9.64
C VAL A 200 9.33 -19.55 8.45
N GLY A 201 8.57 -18.65 7.81
CA GLY A 201 9.02 -17.84 6.70
C GLY A 201 10.22 -16.95 7.07
N ASP A 202 10.13 -16.26 8.21
CA ASP A 202 11.23 -15.44 8.73
C ASP A 202 12.45 -16.29 9.10
N THR A 203 12.23 -17.39 9.82
CA THR A 203 13.31 -18.27 10.30
C THR A 203 14.06 -18.97 9.16
N LEU A 204 13.35 -19.37 8.10
CA LEU A 204 13.94 -20.06 6.95
C LEU A 204 14.30 -19.11 5.79
N HIS A 205 14.08 -17.80 5.95
CA HIS A 205 14.21 -16.79 4.90
C HIS A 205 13.38 -17.11 3.65
N ASP A 206 12.19 -17.68 3.84
CA ASP A 206 11.21 -17.95 2.80
C ASP A 206 10.21 -16.80 2.68
N VAL A 207 10.58 -15.82 1.84
CA VAL A 207 9.78 -14.62 1.59
C VAL A 207 8.38 -14.95 1.08
N GLY A 208 8.23 -16.04 0.31
CA GLY A 208 6.94 -16.45 -0.25
C GLY A 208 5.99 -16.97 0.83
N LEU A 209 6.47 -17.87 1.70
CA LEU A 209 5.67 -18.39 2.82
C LEU A 209 5.27 -17.28 3.79
N ARG A 210 6.21 -16.37 4.09
CA ARG A 210 5.97 -15.20 4.93
C ARG A 210 4.86 -14.31 4.36
N ALA A 211 4.96 -13.95 3.08
CA ALA A 211 3.96 -13.12 2.40
C ALA A 211 2.58 -13.80 2.36
N ASP A 212 2.56 -15.12 2.11
CA ASP A 212 1.34 -15.91 2.14
C ASP A 212 0.69 -15.98 3.54
N GLY A 213 1.51 -16.05 4.59
CA GLY A 213 1.05 -16.01 5.98
C GLY A 213 0.43 -14.66 6.33
N LEU A 214 1.09 -13.55 5.98
CA LEU A 214 0.56 -12.19 6.16
C LEU A 214 -0.75 -11.99 5.41
N ALA A 215 -0.84 -12.44 4.14
CA ALA A 215 -2.06 -12.33 3.35
C ALA A 215 -3.23 -13.14 3.95
N LEU A 216 -2.95 -14.36 4.43
CA LEU A 216 -3.96 -15.21 5.07
C LEU A 216 -4.41 -14.62 6.42
N LEU A 217 -3.49 -14.05 7.21
CA LEU A 217 -3.84 -13.36 8.45
C LEU A 217 -4.70 -12.12 8.20
N SER A 218 -4.33 -11.28 7.24
CA SER A 218 -5.11 -10.09 6.84
C SER A 218 -6.51 -10.47 6.34
N TRP A 219 -6.65 -11.61 5.65
CA TRP A 219 -7.96 -12.12 5.30
C TRP A 219 -8.74 -12.57 6.54
N LEU A 220 -8.13 -13.34 7.44
CA LEU A 220 -8.78 -13.86 8.64
C LEU A 220 -9.25 -12.72 9.57
N VAL A 221 -8.46 -11.66 9.72
CA VAL A 221 -8.84 -10.46 10.48
C VAL A 221 -10.08 -9.81 9.88
N ARG A 222 -10.11 -9.61 8.55
CA ARG A 222 -11.27 -9.04 7.86
C ARG A 222 -12.51 -9.92 7.99
N GLU A 223 -12.35 -11.24 7.85
CA GLU A 223 -13.43 -12.22 8.02
C GLU A 223 -14.01 -12.19 9.44
N GLN A 224 -13.19 -11.85 10.45
CA GLN A 224 -13.60 -11.78 11.85
C GLN A 224 -13.81 -10.34 12.35
N THR A 225 -14.02 -9.37 11.45
CA THR A 225 -14.34 -7.97 11.80
C THR A 225 -15.67 -7.58 11.18
N VAL A 226 -16.63 -7.10 11.98
CA VAL A 226 -17.92 -6.59 11.54
C VAL A 226 -18.13 -5.22 12.18
N ASP A 227 -18.58 -4.23 11.39
CA ASP A 227 -18.88 -2.86 11.87
C ASP A 227 -17.76 -2.18 12.70
N GLY A 228 -16.51 -2.58 12.48
CA GLY A 228 -15.32 -2.00 13.12
C GLY A 228 -14.82 -2.74 14.37
N HIS A 229 -15.62 -3.64 14.95
CA HIS A 229 -15.24 -4.48 16.10
C HIS A 229 -15.02 -5.95 15.70
N LEU A 230 -14.46 -6.76 16.60
CA LEU A 230 -14.23 -8.18 16.33
C LEU A 230 -15.52 -9.00 16.51
N SER A 231 -15.87 -9.76 15.49
CA SER A 231 -16.97 -10.74 15.45
C SER A 231 -16.37 -12.11 15.11
N THR A 232 -15.77 -12.75 16.11
CA THR A 232 -14.94 -13.94 15.90
C THR A 232 -15.75 -15.17 15.49
N VAL A 233 -15.05 -16.20 15.02
CA VAL A 233 -15.64 -17.48 14.65
C VAL A 233 -16.24 -18.12 15.92
N PRO A 234 -17.51 -18.56 15.89
CA PRO A 234 -18.11 -19.23 17.04
C PRO A 234 -17.49 -20.61 17.27
N ALA A 235 -17.66 -21.18 18.46
CA ALA A 235 -17.25 -22.55 18.82
C ALA A 235 -17.73 -23.59 17.80
N GLY A 236 -18.90 -23.35 17.22
CA GLY A 236 -19.47 -24.18 16.17
C GLY A 236 -18.61 -24.24 14.91
N GLY A 237 -17.75 -23.25 14.62
CA GLY A 237 -17.00 -23.05 13.38
C GLY A 237 -17.76 -22.20 12.36
N ARG A 238 -17.08 -21.80 11.27
CA ARG A 238 -17.66 -20.97 10.19
C ARG A 238 -17.28 -21.47 8.80
N SER A 239 -18.27 -21.58 7.93
CA SER A 239 -18.14 -21.93 6.51
C SER A 239 -18.53 -20.76 5.61
N PRO A 240 -18.16 -20.79 4.31
CA PRO A 240 -18.60 -19.77 3.36
C PRO A 240 -20.13 -19.64 3.32
N GLY A 241 -20.63 -18.42 3.53
CA GLY A 241 -22.06 -18.10 3.47
C GLY A 241 -22.82 -18.23 4.81
N ASP A 242 -22.15 -18.67 5.88
CA ASP A 242 -22.75 -18.65 7.21
C ASP A 242 -23.03 -17.21 7.68
N PRO A 243 -24.15 -16.95 8.39
CA PRO A 243 -24.53 -15.61 8.80
C PRO A 243 -23.60 -15.03 9.88
N GLN A 244 -23.50 -13.70 9.91
CA GLN A 244 -22.76 -12.94 10.93
C GLN A 244 -23.66 -11.86 11.56
N PRO A 245 -23.50 -11.52 12.85
CA PRO A 245 -22.60 -12.18 13.80
C PRO A 245 -23.12 -13.56 14.21
N ALA A 246 -22.20 -14.43 14.61
CA ALA A 246 -22.51 -15.78 15.09
C ALA A 246 -21.97 -15.97 16.51
N PHE A 247 -22.65 -16.83 17.26
CA PHE A 247 -22.37 -17.16 18.67
C PHE A 247 -22.36 -18.68 18.78
N ASP A 248 -21.70 -19.31 19.74
CA ASP A 248 -20.98 -18.91 20.96
C ASP A 248 -19.51 -18.54 20.67
N GLN A 249 -19.07 -17.28 20.85
CA GLN A 249 -17.68 -16.87 20.52
C GLN A 249 -16.72 -17.13 21.68
N GLN A 250 -15.59 -17.79 21.42
CA GLN A 250 -14.66 -18.21 22.45
C GLN A 250 -13.42 -17.30 22.51
N PRO A 251 -12.94 -16.93 23.72
CA PRO A 251 -11.73 -16.12 23.92
C PRO A 251 -10.47 -16.66 23.22
N ILE A 252 -10.34 -17.98 23.05
CA ILE A 252 -9.19 -18.60 22.38
C ILE A 252 -8.92 -18.04 20.98
N GLU A 253 -9.98 -17.69 20.24
CA GLU A 253 -9.86 -17.18 18.87
C GLU A 253 -9.27 -15.76 18.90
N VAL A 254 -9.68 -14.96 19.88
CA VAL A 254 -9.19 -13.58 20.10
C VAL A 254 -7.73 -13.59 20.53
N ALA A 255 -7.37 -14.47 21.47
CA ALA A 255 -5.98 -14.63 21.89
C ALA A 255 -5.08 -15.11 20.75
N ALA A 256 -5.53 -16.07 19.93
CA ALA A 256 -4.78 -16.51 18.76
C ALA A 256 -4.56 -15.39 17.74
N LEU A 257 -5.58 -14.54 17.48
CA LEU A 257 -5.43 -13.37 16.62
C LEU A 257 -4.41 -12.37 17.17
N ALA A 258 -4.40 -12.13 18.48
CA ALA A 258 -3.44 -11.25 19.13
C ALA A 258 -1.99 -11.77 19.02
N GLU A 259 -1.76 -13.06 19.25
CA GLU A 259 -0.43 -13.71 19.07
C GLU A 259 0.04 -13.60 17.62
N ALA A 260 -0.84 -13.90 16.66
CA ALA A 260 -0.52 -13.81 15.24
C ALA A 260 -0.19 -12.37 14.80
N ALA A 261 -0.94 -11.39 15.29
CA ALA A 261 -0.69 -9.99 15.04
C ALA A 261 0.64 -9.52 15.66
N TRP A 262 0.96 -9.96 16.89
CA TRP A 262 2.26 -9.69 17.50
C TRP A 262 3.42 -10.25 16.66
N THR A 263 3.31 -11.50 16.20
CA THR A 263 4.30 -12.12 15.31
C THR A 263 4.42 -11.38 13.98
N ALA A 264 3.30 -10.98 13.37
CA ALA A 264 3.27 -10.20 12.14
C ALA A 264 3.89 -8.80 12.33
N TYR A 265 3.64 -8.14 13.46
CA TYR A 265 4.28 -6.88 13.82
C TYR A 265 5.80 -7.03 13.95
N GLY A 266 6.28 -8.06 14.66
CA GLY A 266 7.73 -8.32 14.77
C GLY A 266 8.38 -8.58 13.40
N SER A 267 7.64 -9.17 12.47
CA SER A 267 8.10 -9.45 11.11
C SER A 267 8.11 -8.21 10.20
N THR A 268 7.11 -7.33 10.30
CA THR A 268 6.83 -6.27 9.32
C THR A 268 7.04 -4.85 9.84
N HIS A 269 6.93 -4.65 11.16
CA HIS A 269 6.84 -3.37 11.84
C HIS A 269 5.64 -2.50 11.41
N GLU A 270 4.62 -3.09 10.77
CA GLU A 270 3.41 -2.39 10.34
C GLU A 270 2.43 -2.19 11.50
N ARG A 271 2.01 -0.94 11.75
CA ARG A 271 1.12 -0.61 12.87
C ARG A 271 -0.29 -1.21 12.77
N THR A 272 -0.73 -1.63 11.59
CA THR A 272 -2.01 -2.34 11.44
C THR A 272 -2.11 -3.56 12.35
N TRP A 273 -0.99 -4.25 12.61
CA TRP A 273 -0.95 -5.38 13.53
C TRP A 273 -1.06 -4.97 15.01
N VAL A 274 -0.62 -3.75 15.34
CA VAL A 274 -0.87 -3.14 16.65
C VAL A 274 -2.37 -2.84 16.82
N GLU A 275 -3.03 -2.36 15.77
CA GLU A 275 -4.48 -2.10 15.78
C GLU A 275 -5.30 -3.39 15.87
N VAL A 276 -4.86 -4.47 15.22
CA VAL A 276 -5.47 -5.81 15.40
C VAL A 276 -5.36 -6.24 16.86
N THR A 277 -4.19 -6.08 17.47
CA THR A 277 -4.00 -6.40 18.90
C THR A 277 -4.87 -5.53 19.79
N ALA A 278 -5.01 -4.23 19.46
CA ALA A 278 -5.87 -3.31 20.19
C ALA A 278 -7.36 -3.70 20.09
N ARG A 279 -7.83 -4.14 18.92
CA ARG A 279 -9.19 -4.68 18.76
C ARG A 279 -9.40 -5.98 19.53
N CYS A 280 -8.38 -6.85 19.60
CA CYS A 280 -8.43 -8.05 20.44
C CYS A 280 -8.60 -7.69 21.92
N LEU A 281 -7.87 -6.67 22.41
CA LEU A 281 -8.04 -6.17 23.76
C LEU A 281 -9.44 -5.56 23.97
N ALA A 282 -9.90 -4.72 23.03
CA ALA A 282 -11.20 -4.06 23.09
C ALA A 282 -12.37 -5.06 23.12
N TRP A 283 -12.25 -6.21 22.44
CA TRP A 283 -13.24 -7.28 22.50
C TRP A 283 -13.46 -7.79 23.93
N PHE A 284 -12.39 -7.90 24.74
CA PHE A 284 -12.51 -8.25 26.15
C PHE A 284 -13.15 -7.15 27.00
N ASP A 285 -12.91 -5.88 26.66
CA ASP A 285 -13.52 -4.72 27.31
C ASP A 285 -15.00 -4.50 26.91
N GLY A 286 -15.51 -5.23 25.91
CA GLY A 286 -16.91 -5.19 25.47
C GLY A 286 -17.14 -4.57 24.10
N ASP A 287 -16.09 -4.24 23.34
CA ASP A 287 -16.21 -3.89 21.91
C ASP A 287 -16.36 -5.17 21.08
N ASN A 288 -17.50 -5.82 21.25
CA ASN A 288 -17.87 -7.11 20.67
C ASN A 288 -19.36 -7.15 20.33
N ASP A 289 -19.81 -8.23 19.68
CA ASP A 289 -21.17 -8.32 19.13
C ASP A 289 -22.32 -8.22 20.15
N SER A 290 -22.04 -8.35 21.45
CA SER A 290 -23.08 -8.20 22.49
C SER A 290 -22.88 -6.98 23.37
N ALA A 291 -21.85 -6.17 23.13
CA ALA A 291 -21.50 -5.01 23.94
C ALA A 291 -21.31 -5.35 25.44
N LEU A 292 -20.79 -6.55 25.74
CA LEU A 292 -20.61 -7.05 27.11
C LEU A 292 -19.14 -7.38 27.38
N PRO A 293 -18.59 -7.01 28.55
CA PRO A 293 -17.21 -7.34 28.89
C PRO A 293 -17.03 -8.86 28.98
N MET A 294 -15.92 -9.36 28.42
CA MET A 294 -15.53 -10.77 28.41
C MET A 294 -14.46 -11.10 29.45
N HIS A 295 -14.27 -10.20 30.42
CA HIS A 295 -13.43 -10.41 31.60
C HIS A 295 -14.09 -9.86 32.86
N ASP A 296 -13.61 -10.31 34.01
CA ASP A 296 -13.97 -9.81 35.32
C ASP A 296 -12.78 -9.07 35.94
N ARG A 297 -12.88 -7.74 36.03
CA ARG A 297 -11.82 -6.89 36.62
C ARG A 297 -11.61 -7.17 38.12
N ALA A 298 -12.62 -7.68 38.83
CA ALA A 298 -12.53 -7.94 40.26
C ALA A 298 -11.70 -9.20 40.55
N THR A 299 -11.84 -10.24 39.73
CA THR A 299 -11.16 -11.53 39.91
C THR A 299 -9.89 -11.64 39.06
N GLY A 300 -9.83 -10.93 37.93
CA GLY A 300 -8.83 -11.10 36.88
C GLY A 300 -9.11 -12.29 35.94
N GLY A 301 -10.30 -12.91 36.02
CA GLY A 301 -10.71 -14.04 35.18
C GLY A 301 -11.33 -13.60 33.85
N GLY A 302 -11.20 -14.44 32.81
CA GLY A 302 -11.91 -14.28 31.54
C GLY A 302 -13.22 -15.07 31.56
N TYR A 303 -14.25 -14.63 30.84
CA TYR A 303 -15.51 -15.37 30.70
C TYR A 303 -15.44 -16.38 29.54
N ASP A 304 -16.05 -17.56 29.70
CA ASP A 304 -15.86 -18.71 28.81
C ASP A 304 -16.41 -18.54 27.38
N GLY A 305 -17.40 -17.67 27.19
CA GLY A 305 -18.01 -17.47 25.88
C GLY A 305 -18.96 -16.28 25.81
N LEU A 306 -18.98 -15.63 24.64
CA LEU A 306 -19.91 -14.55 24.32
C LEU A 306 -21.14 -15.15 23.63
N GLU A 307 -22.32 -14.85 24.16
CA GLU A 307 -23.63 -15.28 23.63
C GLU A 307 -24.43 -14.07 23.16
N ARG A 308 -25.46 -14.28 22.32
CA ARG A 308 -26.22 -13.21 21.60
C ARG A 308 -26.67 -12.00 22.43
N ALA A 309 -26.88 -12.16 23.73
CA ALA A 309 -27.29 -11.08 24.64
C ALA A 309 -26.79 -11.33 26.07
N SER A 310 -25.72 -12.12 26.21
CA SER A 310 -25.34 -12.80 27.44
C SER A 310 -23.86 -13.16 27.39
N VAL A 311 -23.26 -13.39 28.55
CA VAL A 311 -21.91 -13.96 28.66
C VAL A 311 -22.01 -15.22 29.50
N ASN A 312 -21.30 -16.27 29.09
CA ASN A 312 -21.11 -17.43 29.95
C ASN A 312 -20.20 -17.02 31.11
N GLN A 313 -20.81 -16.80 32.28
CA GLN A 313 -20.14 -16.23 33.46
C GLN A 313 -19.09 -17.16 34.11
N ASN A 314 -18.92 -18.38 33.60
CA ASN A 314 -17.85 -19.26 34.04
C ASN A 314 -16.49 -18.67 33.66
N GLN A 315 -15.53 -18.78 34.58
CA GLN A 315 -14.17 -18.28 34.40
C GLN A 315 -13.18 -19.46 34.32
N GLY A 316 -13.22 -20.22 33.22
CA GLY A 316 -12.33 -21.35 32.98
C GLY A 316 -10.86 -20.95 32.75
N ALA A 317 -9.99 -21.95 32.63
CA ALA A 317 -8.57 -21.72 32.40
C ALA A 317 -8.29 -21.11 31.04
N GLU A 318 -8.90 -21.66 29.98
CA GLU A 318 -8.73 -21.17 28.60
C GLU A 318 -9.04 -19.67 28.49
N SER A 319 -10.25 -19.27 28.90
CA SER A 319 -10.74 -17.89 28.82
C SER A 319 -9.91 -16.91 29.65
N THR A 320 -9.51 -17.32 30.87
CA THR A 320 -8.63 -16.53 31.74
C THR A 320 -7.25 -16.34 31.13
N LEU A 321 -6.66 -17.39 30.57
CA LEU A 321 -5.34 -17.32 29.94
C LEU A 321 -5.37 -16.54 28.63
N ALA A 322 -6.46 -16.64 27.86
CA ALA A 322 -6.69 -15.85 26.66
C ALA A 322 -6.69 -14.35 26.99
N TRP A 323 -7.46 -13.92 27.99
CA TRP A 323 -7.47 -12.54 28.48
C TRP A 323 -6.06 -12.07 28.88
N LEU A 324 -5.39 -12.84 29.76
CA LEU A 324 -4.07 -12.49 30.26
C LEU A 324 -3.03 -12.37 29.13
N SER A 325 -3.02 -13.30 28.18
CA SER A 325 -2.07 -13.26 27.06
C SER A 325 -2.32 -12.03 26.15
N THR A 326 -3.58 -11.79 25.77
CA THR A 326 -3.94 -10.62 24.94
C THR A 326 -3.53 -9.31 25.62
N ALA A 327 -3.79 -9.17 26.93
CA ALA A 327 -3.42 -7.99 27.68
C ALA A 327 -1.91 -7.80 27.80
N GLN A 328 -1.13 -8.89 27.98
CA GLN A 328 0.34 -8.84 27.97
C GLN A 328 0.90 -8.36 26.62
N LEU A 329 0.36 -8.87 25.50
CA LEU A 329 0.79 -8.47 24.16
C LEU A 329 0.45 -7.01 23.87
N ALA A 330 -0.77 -6.59 24.21
CA ALA A 330 -1.21 -5.20 24.06
C ALA A 330 -0.32 -4.23 24.86
N ALA A 331 0.01 -4.58 26.11
CA ALA A 331 0.90 -3.78 26.95
C ALA A 331 2.31 -3.64 26.34
N ARG A 332 2.87 -4.72 25.77
CA ARG A 332 4.17 -4.71 25.10
C ARG A 332 4.20 -3.83 23.84
N LEU A 333 3.07 -3.69 23.16
CA LEU A 333 2.92 -2.81 22.00
C LEU A 333 2.54 -1.36 22.37
N GLY A 334 2.40 -1.05 23.66
CA GLY A 334 2.00 0.28 24.11
C GLY A 334 0.54 0.63 23.83
N VAL A 335 -0.33 -0.37 23.65
CA VAL A 335 -1.78 -0.16 23.52
C VAL A 335 -2.34 0.21 24.91
N PRO A 336 -3.02 1.36 25.07
CA PRO A 336 -3.60 1.76 26.35
C PRO A 336 -4.80 0.88 26.72
N ALA A 337 -4.87 0.45 27.99
CA ALA A 337 -6.05 -0.22 28.54
C ALA A 337 -7.25 0.74 28.54
N GLY A 338 -8.39 0.30 28.00
CA GLY A 338 -9.57 1.14 27.87
C GLY A 338 -10.29 1.32 29.20
N ASP A 339 -10.31 2.55 29.72
CA ASP A 339 -11.35 2.98 30.65
C ASP A 339 -12.28 3.93 29.91
N ARG A 340 -13.41 3.40 29.42
CA ARG A 340 -14.51 4.19 28.86
C ARG A 340 -15.80 3.90 29.63
N GLY A 341 -15.81 4.34 30.88
CA GLY A 341 -17.04 4.74 31.55
C GLY A 341 -17.55 6.04 30.93
N HIS A 342 -18.82 6.04 30.54
CA HIS A 342 -19.66 7.18 30.16
C HIS A 342 -19.25 8.51 30.82
N GLN A 343 -18.70 9.48 30.05
CA GLN A 343 -18.91 10.95 30.11
C GLN A 343 -17.71 11.76 29.59
N GLY A 344 -18.02 12.83 28.85
CA GLY A 344 -17.24 14.07 28.85
C GLY A 344 -16.14 14.20 27.79
N ARG A 345 -16.47 14.91 26.69
CA ARG A 345 -15.49 15.64 25.87
C ARG A 345 -14.56 16.44 26.78
N ALA A 346 -13.30 16.03 26.90
CA ALA A 346 -12.22 16.89 27.35
C ALA A 346 -11.03 16.68 26.42
N THR A 347 -10.73 17.76 25.71
CA THR A 347 -9.68 17.98 24.74
C THR A 347 -8.29 17.59 25.27
N SER A 348 -7.80 16.42 24.83
CA SER A 348 -6.37 16.23 24.63
C SER A 348 -6.02 16.90 23.30
N THR A 349 -5.02 17.77 23.31
CA THR A 349 -4.50 18.48 22.13
C THR A 349 -3.92 17.48 21.13
N ARG A 350 -4.79 16.85 20.34
CA ARG A 350 -4.48 16.16 19.09
C ARG A 350 -4.04 17.21 18.08
N THR A 351 -2.80 17.12 17.59
CA THR A 351 -2.43 17.66 16.27
C THR A 351 -3.02 16.76 15.17
N GLY A 352 -4.31 16.43 15.27
CA GLY A 352 -5.04 15.63 14.29
C GLY A 352 -5.76 16.54 13.31
N SER A 353 -6.05 16.01 12.13
CA SER A 353 -6.86 16.70 11.14
C SER A 353 -8.16 17.26 11.73
N PRO A 354 -8.71 18.35 11.16
CA PRO A 354 -9.99 18.90 11.59
C PRO A 354 -11.10 17.84 11.64
N ALA A 355 -12.08 17.99 12.53
CA ALA A 355 -13.15 17.00 12.71
C ALA A 355 -14.00 16.75 11.45
N TRP A 356 -13.97 17.70 10.49
CA TRP A 356 -14.62 17.64 9.19
C TRP A 356 -13.76 16.98 8.09
N VAL A 357 -12.65 16.33 8.48
CA VAL A 357 -11.81 15.49 7.62
C VAL A 357 -11.87 14.05 8.12
N ARG A 358 -12.26 13.13 7.24
CA ARG A 358 -12.33 11.69 7.52
C ARG A 358 -11.38 10.92 6.59
N ARG A 359 -10.31 10.37 7.16
CA ARG A 359 -9.48 9.36 6.46
C ARG A 359 -10.29 8.08 6.26
N THR A 360 -10.20 7.49 5.08
CA THR A 360 -10.85 6.21 4.76
C THR A 360 -9.88 5.04 4.97
N ASP A 361 -10.42 3.82 4.98
CA ASP A 361 -9.62 2.58 5.08
C ASP A 361 -8.96 2.19 3.75
N HIS A 362 -9.17 2.98 2.70
CA HIS A 362 -8.67 2.70 1.37
C HIS A 362 -7.17 2.97 1.32
N VAL A 363 -6.39 1.92 1.12
CA VAL A 363 -4.93 1.98 0.93
C VAL A 363 -4.57 1.30 -0.39
N LEU A 364 -3.99 2.06 -1.31
CA LEU A 364 -3.44 1.57 -2.56
C LEU A 364 -1.94 1.35 -2.33
N LEU A 365 -1.57 0.08 -2.18
CA LEU A 365 -0.18 -0.36 -2.04
C LEU A 365 0.42 -0.67 -3.41
N PRO A 366 1.75 -0.53 -3.58
CA PRO A 366 2.45 -1.01 -4.77
C PRO A 366 2.29 -2.54 -4.93
N ASP A 367 1.89 -2.99 -6.12
CA ASP A 367 1.80 -4.41 -6.47
C ASP A 367 2.94 -4.84 -7.43
N PRO A 368 3.98 -5.54 -6.94
CA PRO A 368 5.08 -5.99 -7.79
C PRO A 368 4.66 -7.08 -8.79
N GLU A 369 3.48 -7.69 -8.63
CA GLU A 369 2.94 -8.65 -9.60
C GLU A 369 2.33 -7.97 -10.83
N ARG A 370 2.13 -6.64 -10.78
CA ARG A 370 1.64 -5.87 -11.92
C ARG A 370 2.80 -5.47 -12.83
N VAL A 371 2.84 -6.13 -13.99
CA VAL A 371 3.98 -6.09 -14.90
C VAL A 371 3.61 -5.57 -16.29
N VAL A 372 4.61 -5.04 -17.00
CA VAL A 372 4.55 -4.76 -18.43
C VAL A 372 5.72 -5.42 -19.15
N ASP A 373 5.48 -5.91 -20.36
CA ASP A 373 6.54 -6.47 -21.19
C ASP A 373 7.32 -5.34 -21.88
N LEU A 374 8.63 -5.27 -21.61
CA LEU A 374 9.55 -4.32 -22.23
C LEU A 374 10.59 -5.05 -23.07
N LEU A 375 11.14 -4.34 -24.07
CA LEU A 375 12.33 -4.79 -24.78
C LEU A 375 13.49 -4.93 -23.78
N PHE A 376 14.13 -6.08 -23.80
CA PHE A 376 15.33 -6.41 -23.05
C PHE A 376 16.48 -6.59 -24.03
N LEU A 377 17.57 -5.85 -23.84
CA LEU A 377 18.76 -5.94 -24.67
C LEU A 377 19.93 -6.46 -23.82
N PRO A 378 20.18 -7.78 -23.83
CA PRO A 378 21.16 -8.41 -22.94
C PRO A 378 22.52 -7.71 -22.97
N GLY A 379 23.00 -7.25 -21.81
CA GLY A 379 24.29 -6.55 -21.69
C GLY A 379 24.21 -5.02 -21.65
N GLN A 380 23.11 -4.41 -22.13
CA GLN A 380 22.92 -2.96 -22.01
C GLN A 380 22.53 -2.49 -20.60
N GLU A 381 22.14 -3.41 -19.72
CA GLU A 381 21.86 -3.13 -18.30
C GLU A 381 23.10 -2.63 -17.54
N GLN A 382 24.32 -2.91 -18.04
CA GLN A 382 25.56 -2.39 -17.49
C GLN A 382 25.88 -1.05 -18.18
N ALA A 383 25.42 0.05 -17.58
CA ALA A 383 25.45 1.42 -18.11
C ALA A 383 26.81 1.97 -18.61
N ALA A 384 27.89 1.21 -18.53
CA ALA A 384 29.25 1.64 -18.89
C ALA A 384 29.73 1.24 -20.30
N SER A 385 29.19 0.18 -20.93
CA SER A 385 29.70 -0.29 -22.23
C SER A 385 28.83 0.06 -23.44
N GLY A 386 27.51 0.22 -23.26
CA GLY A 386 26.55 0.41 -24.37
C GLY A 386 26.42 -0.78 -25.33
N GLU A 387 27.25 -1.81 -25.17
CA GLU A 387 27.32 -2.99 -26.03
C GLU A 387 26.26 -4.02 -25.63
N SER A 388 25.37 -4.34 -26.58
CA SER A 388 24.39 -5.41 -26.41
C SER A 388 24.89 -6.72 -27.01
N ARG A 389 24.76 -7.81 -26.26
CA ARG A 389 24.99 -9.20 -26.70
C ARG A 389 23.82 -9.78 -27.51
N SER A 390 22.86 -8.95 -27.94
CA SER A 390 21.69 -9.39 -28.70
C SER A 390 22.05 -10.18 -29.95
N THR A 391 23.11 -9.80 -30.68
CA THR A 391 23.58 -10.55 -31.86
C THR A 391 23.94 -11.99 -31.52
N LEU A 392 24.71 -12.21 -30.44
CA LEU A 392 25.08 -13.54 -29.98
C LEU A 392 23.86 -14.37 -29.55
N VAL A 393 22.83 -13.72 -28.98
CA VAL A 393 21.57 -14.39 -28.64
C VAL A 393 20.84 -14.84 -29.90
N LEU A 394 20.72 -13.98 -30.91
CA LEU A 394 20.08 -14.32 -32.17
C LEU A 394 20.80 -15.47 -32.90
N GLU A 395 22.14 -15.47 -32.90
CA GLU A 395 22.95 -16.56 -33.45
C GLU A 395 22.74 -17.89 -32.72
N ARG A 396 22.66 -17.86 -31.38
CA ARG A 396 22.35 -19.07 -30.59
C ARG A 396 20.95 -19.59 -30.87
N VAL A 397 19.96 -18.71 -31.01
CA VAL A 397 18.60 -19.11 -31.40
C VAL A 397 18.60 -19.73 -32.80
N ARG A 398 19.42 -19.23 -33.74
CA ARG A 398 19.60 -19.83 -35.08
C ARG A 398 20.15 -21.26 -35.00
N GLN A 399 21.02 -21.56 -34.03
CA GLN A 399 21.68 -22.86 -33.86
C GLN A 399 20.85 -23.93 -33.14
N LEU A 400 19.74 -23.57 -32.47
CA LEU A 400 18.85 -24.57 -31.83
C LEU A 400 18.29 -25.55 -32.87
N SER A 401 17.92 -26.77 -32.48
CA SER A 401 17.10 -27.65 -33.34
C SER A 401 15.63 -27.25 -33.31
N ASP A 402 14.86 -27.61 -34.33
CA ASP A 402 13.42 -27.28 -34.40
C ASP A 402 12.64 -27.88 -33.22
N ALA A 403 13.02 -29.08 -32.76
CA ALA A 403 12.46 -29.70 -31.56
C ALA A 403 12.72 -28.89 -30.29
N GLN A 404 13.93 -28.31 -30.14
CA GLN A 404 14.25 -27.44 -29.01
C GLN A 404 13.45 -26.12 -29.07
N VAL A 405 13.30 -25.53 -30.25
CA VAL A 405 12.51 -24.31 -30.43
C VAL A 405 11.04 -24.55 -30.03
N ALA A 406 10.44 -25.64 -30.52
CA ALA A 406 9.07 -26.01 -30.20
C ALA A 406 8.85 -26.27 -28.70
N ASP A 407 9.75 -27.02 -28.05
CA ASP A 407 9.71 -27.27 -26.60
C ASP A 407 9.82 -25.97 -25.79
N GLN A 408 10.72 -25.06 -26.15
CA GLN A 408 10.87 -23.79 -25.44
C GLN A 408 9.64 -22.90 -25.61
N LEU A 409 9.10 -22.76 -26.83
CA LEU A 409 7.86 -22.01 -27.06
C LEU A 409 6.68 -22.61 -26.30
N HIS A 410 6.57 -23.94 -26.24
CA HIS A 410 5.53 -24.61 -25.45
C HIS A 410 5.64 -24.27 -23.95
N ARG A 411 6.85 -24.33 -23.38
CA ARG A 411 7.08 -23.96 -21.98
C ARG A 411 6.73 -22.49 -21.70
N LEU A 412 7.07 -21.59 -22.61
CA LEU A 412 6.71 -20.17 -22.50
C LEU A 412 5.20 -19.97 -22.56
N ALA A 413 4.50 -20.68 -23.46
CA ALA A 413 3.05 -20.63 -23.56
C ALA A 413 2.36 -21.16 -22.29
N VAL A 414 2.84 -22.26 -21.70
CA VAL A 414 2.33 -22.78 -20.42
C VAL A 414 2.56 -21.78 -19.28
N ARG A 415 3.75 -21.18 -19.22
CA ARG A 415 4.14 -20.28 -18.13
C ARG A 415 3.49 -18.90 -18.21
N PHE A 416 3.36 -18.32 -19.42
CA PHE A 416 2.94 -16.93 -19.60
C PHE A 416 1.61 -16.77 -20.36
N GLY A 417 1.14 -17.79 -21.07
CA GLY A 417 -0.04 -17.71 -21.93
C GLY A 417 -1.37 -17.45 -21.22
N HIS A 418 -1.43 -17.63 -19.89
CA HIS A 418 -2.59 -17.29 -19.08
C HIS A 418 -2.69 -15.78 -18.76
N ARG A 419 -1.60 -15.01 -18.91
CA ARG A 419 -1.50 -13.62 -18.44
C ARG A 419 -1.72 -12.57 -19.53
N ASP A 420 -1.27 -12.85 -20.75
CA ASP A 420 -1.46 -11.93 -21.87
C ASP A 420 -1.68 -12.68 -23.20
N ARG A 421 -2.84 -12.40 -23.82
CA ARG A 421 -3.24 -12.94 -25.13
C ARG A 421 -2.46 -12.32 -26.30
N THR A 422 -1.52 -11.41 -26.03
CA THR A 422 -0.77 -10.67 -27.06
C THR A 422 0.74 -10.92 -27.09
N LEU A 423 1.26 -11.78 -26.21
CA LEU A 423 2.68 -12.10 -26.12
C LEU A 423 3.32 -12.47 -27.46
N ASP A 424 2.63 -13.26 -28.29
CA ASP A 424 3.11 -13.62 -29.62
C ASP A 424 3.36 -12.39 -30.51
N ARG A 425 2.48 -11.38 -30.43
CA ARG A 425 2.64 -10.11 -31.15
C ARG A 425 3.79 -9.31 -30.56
N THR A 426 3.90 -9.26 -29.23
CA THR A 426 4.98 -8.57 -28.51
C THR A 426 6.35 -9.14 -28.89
N TRP A 427 6.53 -10.46 -28.83
CA TRP A 427 7.79 -11.11 -29.15
C TRP A 427 8.17 -10.90 -30.63
N ARG A 428 7.21 -11.05 -31.56
CA ARG A 428 7.47 -10.77 -32.98
C ARG A 428 7.87 -9.32 -33.22
N ALA A 429 7.24 -8.36 -32.52
CA ALA A 429 7.62 -6.96 -32.61
C ALA A 429 9.03 -6.71 -32.05
N GLY A 430 9.38 -7.33 -30.92
CA GLY A 430 10.71 -7.26 -30.33
C GLY A 430 11.80 -7.79 -31.26
N TYR A 431 11.58 -8.94 -31.91
CA TYR A 431 12.51 -9.47 -32.92
C TYR A 431 12.74 -8.50 -34.08
N ARG A 432 11.68 -7.89 -34.63
CA ARG A 432 11.81 -6.93 -35.75
C ARG A 432 12.71 -5.74 -35.43
N LEU A 433 12.78 -5.32 -34.16
CA LEU A 433 13.65 -4.22 -33.74
C LEU A 433 15.14 -4.56 -33.82
N VAL A 434 15.50 -5.85 -33.77
CA VAL A 434 16.89 -6.31 -33.78
C VAL A 434 17.25 -7.18 -34.98
N GLU A 435 16.31 -7.42 -35.88
CA GLU A 435 16.51 -8.29 -37.05
C GLU A 435 17.70 -7.87 -37.90
N HIS A 436 17.92 -6.54 -38.05
CA HIS A 436 19.05 -5.94 -38.74
C HIS A 436 20.43 -6.33 -38.17
N ARG A 437 20.49 -6.95 -36.98
CA ARG A 437 21.73 -7.41 -36.35
C ARG A 437 22.19 -8.78 -36.84
N LEU A 438 21.36 -9.51 -37.57
CA LEU A 438 21.76 -10.73 -38.26
C LEU A 438 22.52 -10.35 -39.53
N ALA A 439 23.62 -11.05 -39.83
CA ALA A 439 24.37 -10.85 -41.07
C ALA A 439 23.50 -11.12 -42.31
N ASP A 440 23.67 -10.30 -43.35
CA ASP A 440 22.86 -10.31 -44.58
C ASP A 440 22.94 -11.62 -45.39
N ASP A 441 23.99 -12.43 -45.19
CA ASP A 441 24.26 -13.62 -46.00
C ASP A 441 23.59 -14.92 -45.50
N GLY A 442 22.83 -14.87 -44.40
CA GLY A 442 22.16 -16.05 -43.83
C GLY A 442 20.66 -16.11 -44.13
N PRO A 443 20.03 -17.30 -44.22
CA PRO A 443 18.58 -17.39 -44.38
C PRO A 443 17.85 -16.73 -43.19
N PRO A 444 16.67 -16.11 -43.43
CA PRO A 444 15.87 -15.52 -42.37
C PRO A 444 15.45 -16.60 -41.36
N LEU A 445 15.29 -16.20 -40.09
CA LEU A 445 14.80 -17.12 -39.07
C LEU A 445 13.38 -17.58 -39.40
N SER A 446 13.07 -18.85 -39.13
CA SER A 446 11.71 -19.38 -39.23
C SER A 446 10.76 -18.64 -38.28
N PRO A 447 9.44 -18.60 -38.54
CA PRO A 447 8.48 -17.87 -37.69
C PRO A 447 8.56 -18.23 -36.20
N ASP A 448 8.81 -19.49 -35.86
CA ASP A 448 8.94 -19.97 -34.47
C ASP A 448 10.24 -19.46 -33.83
N ARG A 449 11.34 -19.42 -34.60
CA ARG A 449 12.62 -18.86 -34.14
C ARG A 449 12.56 -17.35 -33.96
N GLN A 450 11.83 -16.64 -34.83
CA GLN A 450 11.57 -15.21 -34.66
C GLN A 450 10.82 -14.94 -33.35
N GLN A 451 9.81 -15.76 -33.06
CA GLN A 451 9.02 -15.66 -31.84
C GLN A 451 9.87 -15.98 -30.60
N LEU A 452 10.67 -17.06 -30.63
CA LEU A 452 11.57 -17.42 -29.53
C LEU A 452 12.68 -16.38 -29.32
N ALA A 453 13.27 -15.84 -30.40
CA ALA A 453 14.24 -14.76 -30.34
C ALA A 453 13.65 -13.50 -29.69
N GLY A 454 12.43 -13.13 -30.08
CA GLY A 454 11.68 -12.04 -29.45
C GLY A 454 11.45 -12.26 -27.96
N ALA A 455 11.12 -13.48 -27.55
CA ALA A 455 10.92 -13.83 -26.14
C ALA A 455 12.19 -13.66 -25.30
N TYR A 456 13.36 -14.06 -25.82
CA TYR A 456 14.66 -13.81 -25.15
C TYR A 456 15.06 -12.34 -25.06
N LEU A 457 14.42 -11.48 -25.84
CA LEU A 457 14.61 -10.03 -25.87
C LEU A 457 13.44 -9.30 -25.21
N THR A 458 12.67 -9.99 -24.38
CA THR A 458 11.55 -9.42 -23.64
C THR A 458 11.76 -9.67 -22.15
N GLN A 459 11.56 -8.64 -21.33
CA GLN A 459 11.53 -8.76 -19.87
C GLN A 459 10.21 -8.27 -19.31
N GLN A 460 9.76 -8.90 -18.22
CA GLN A 460 8.65 -8.39 -17.43
C GLN A 460 9.19 -7.34 -16.45
N TYR A 461 8.72 -6.11 -16.59
CA TYR A 461 9.06 -4.99 -15.74
C TYR A 461 7.97 -4.77 -14.70
N ALA A 462 8.32 -4.84 -13.41
CA ALA A 462 7.40 -4.54 -12.32
C ALA A 462 7.18 -3.02 -12.24
N LEU A 463 5.97 -2.58 -12.59
CA LEU A 463 5.63 -1.16 -12.68
C LEU A 463 5.55 -0.49 -11.32
N GLU A 464 5.05 -1.24 -10.33
CA GLU A 464 4.84 -0.80 -8.96
C GLU A 464 5.83 -1.52 -8.03
N GLY A 465 7.08 -1.69 -8.48
CA GLY A 465 8.07 -2.44 -7.70
C GLY A 465 8.48 -1.75 -6.38
N SER A 466 8.37 -0.43 -6.31
CA SER A 466 8.85 0.37 -5.17
C SER A 466 7.76 1.23 -4.53
N ALA A 467 6.93 1.90 -5.33
CA ALA A 467 5.94 2.84 -4.81
C ALA A 467 4.77 3.07 -5.76
N LEU A 468 3.62 3.44 -5.19
CA LEU A 468 2.42 3.89 -5.89
C LEU A 468 1.83 5.12 -5.17
N CYS A 469 2.19 6.32 -5.64
CA CYS A 469 1.97 7.58 -4.90
C CYS A 469 1.52 8.73 -5.81
N ASN A 470 1.49 9.94 -5.24
CA ASN A 470 1.24 11.22 -5.91
C ASN A 470 -0.03 11.24 -6.79
N PRO A 471 -1.20 10.97 -6.18
CA PRO A 471 -2.44 10.78 -6.91
C PRO A 471 -3.10 12.08 -7.37
N SER A 472 -3.79 12.03 -8.52
CA SER A 472 -4.70 13.10 -8.98
C SER A 472 -6.01 12.50 -9.51
N MET A 473 -7.15 13.10 -9.18
CA MET A 473 -8.47 12.51 -9.43
C MET A 473 -9.39 13.44 -10.20
N VAL A 474 -10.07 12.88 -11.22
CA VAL A 474 -11.08 13.57 -12.03
C VAL A 474 -12.29 12.66 -12.27
N ALA A 475 -13.42 13.25 -12.63
CA ALA A 475 -14.58 12.48 -13.08
C ALA A 475 -14.24 11.73 -14.37
N HIS A 476 -14.69 10.49 -14.47
CA HIS A 476 -14.52 9.68 -15.67
C HIS A 476 -15.36 10.27 -16.83
N PRO A 477 -14.87 10.29 -18.08
CA PRO A 477 -15.64 10.83 -19.21
C PRO A 477 -16.92 10.05 -19.48
N ASP A 478 -16.87 8.73 -19.32
CA ASP A 478 -18.03 7.86 -19.39
C ASP A 478 -18.65 7.65 -18.01
N GLN A 479 -19.83 8.23 -17.79
CA GLN A 479 -20.66 8.05 -16.59
C GLN A 479 -21.81 7.07 -16.82
N SER A 480 -21.87 6.37 -17.95
CA SER A 480 -22.97 5.45 -18.27
C SER A 480 -23.07 4.29 -17.27
N GLY A 481 -24.31 3.91 -16.93
CA GLY A 481 -24.60 2.87 -15.95
C GLY A 481 -24.31 3.26 -14.49
N THR A 482 -23.95 4.52 -14.22
CA THR A 482 -23.74 5.03 -12.86
C THR A 482 -25.09 5.37 -12.22
N ALA A 483 -25.31 4.93 -10.98
CA ALA A 483 -26.54 5.23 -10.24
C ALA A 483 -26.73 6.75 -10.04
N PRO A 484 -27.98 7.26 -9.94
CA PRO A 484 -28.23 8.67 -9.65
C PRO A 484 -27.50 9.13 -8.39
N GLY A 485 -26.86 10.30 -8.46
CA GLY A 485 -26.06 10.85 -7.36
C GLY A 485 -24.67 10.23 -7.21
N SER A 486 -24.33 9.20 -7.98
CA SER A 486 -22.99 8.58 -7.96
C SER A 486 -22.09 9.17 -9.06
N THR A 487 -20.77 9.00 -8.95
CA THR A 487 -19.79 9.45 -9.95
C THR A 487 -18.72 8.40 -10.17
N ARG A 488 -18.50 8.00 -11.42
CA ARG A 488 -17.32 7.21 -11.81
C ARG A 488 -16.11 8.12 -11.91
N PHE A 489 -14.94 7.68 -11.49
CA PHE A 489 -13.71 8.50 -11.48
C PHE A 489 -12.55 7.84 -12.23
N VAL A 490 -11.58 8.69 -12.58
CA VAL A 490 -10.23 8.30 -12.98
C VAL A 490 -9.26 8.86 -11.96
N LEU A 491 -8.37 8.02 -11.46
CA LEU A 491 -7.28 8.37 -10.57
C LEU A 491 -5.95 8.12 -11.28
N THR A 492 -5.16 9.16 -11.52
CA THR A 492 -3.77 9.00 -12.00
C THR A 492 -2.84 8.77 -10.82
N LEU A 493 -1.88 7.88 -10.96
CA LEU A 493 -0.87 7.57 -9.95
C LEU A 493 0.53 7.59 -10.56
N ARG A 494 1.51 8.00 -9.76
CA ARG A 494 2.93 7.78 -10.02
C ARG A 494 3.31 6.38 -9.56
N ALA A 495 3.61 5.49 -10.49
CA ALA A 495 4.16 4.17 -10.19
C ALA A 495 5.69 4.19 -10.35
N ILE A 496 6.41 3.74 -9.33
CA ILE A 496 7.88 3.65 -9.32
C ILE A 496 8.26 2.17 -9.41
N GLY A 497 8.83 1.79 -10.54
CA GLY A 497 9.21 0.41 -10.83
C GLY A 497 10.68 0.11 -10.56
N GLU A 498 11.16 -1.00 -11.12
CA GLU A 498 12.57 -1.38 -11.09
C GLU A 498 13.47 -0.24 -11.63
N GLY A 499 14.63 -0.03 -10.99
CA GLY A 499 15.56 1.03 -11.35
C GLY A 499 15.07 2.45 -11.00
N HIS A 500 14.06 2.57 -10.12
CA HIS A 500 13.45 3.84 -9.69
C HIS A 500 12.82 4.69 -10.80
N ARG A 501 12.56 4.09 -11.97
CA ARG A 501 11.95 4.80 -13.09
C ARG A 501 10.45 5.01 -12.84
N SER A 502 10.01 6.26 -12.93
CA SER A 502 8.61 6.63 -12.69
C SER A 502 7.75 6.59 -13.96
N SER A 503 6.51 6.14 -13.83
CA SER A 503 5.51 6.06 -14.89
C SER A 503 4.14 6.54 -14.40
N VAL A 504 3.23 6.84 -15.34
CA VAL A 504 1.86 7.27 -15.02
C VAL A 504 0.90 6.11 -15.26
N GLU A 505 0.14 5.77 -14.24
CA GLU A 505 -0.91 4.76 -14.27
C GLU A 505 -2.28 5.32 -13.97
N PHE A 506 -3.31 4.53 -14.26
CA PHE A 506 -4.69 4.86 -14.01
C PHE A 506 -5.37 3.80 -13.14
N ARG A 507 -6.17 4.26 -12.18
CA ARG A 507 -7.17 3.46 -11.47
C ARG A 507 -8.55 4.05 -11.73
N THR A 508 -9.56 3.20 -11.70
CA THR A 508 -10.96 3.59 -11.86
C THR A 508 -11.79 3.10 -10.69
N GLY A 509 -12.97 3.68 -10.53
CA GLY A 509 -13.90 3.27 -9.51
C GLY A 509 -15.13 4.18 -9.49
N THR A 510 -15.96 4.01 -8.47
CA THR A 510 -17.18 4.79 -8.29
C THR A 510 -17.28 5.36 -6.89
N ILE A 511 -17.90 6.52 -6.79
CA ILE A 511 -18.32 7.15 -5.53
C ILE A 511 -19.84 7.11 -5.52
N GLY A 512 -20.41 6.43 -4.53
CA GLY A 512 -21.87 6.36 -4.34
C GLY A 512 -22.44 7.66 -3.81
N ALA A 513 -23.75 7.86 -3.95
CA ALA A 513 -24.47 9.03 -3.41
C ALA A 513 -24.33 9.24 -1.89
N SER A 514 -23.94 8.20 -1.15
CA SER A 514 -23.63 8.25 0.30
C SER A 514 -22.12 8.37 0.57
N ASP A 515 -21.35 8.90 -0.38
CA ASP A 515 -19.89 9.06 -0.32
C ASP A 515 -19.10 7.75 -0.11
N VAL A 516 -19.68 6.60 -0.45
CA VAL A 516 -19.00 5.29 -0.37
C VAL A 516 -18.14 5.10 -1.62
N LEU A 517 -16.83 4.98 -1.43
CA LEU A 517 -15.85 4.81 -2.49
C LEU A 517 -15.61 3.32 -2.80
N THR A 518 -15.62 2.93 -4.07
CA THR A 518 -15.26 1.57 -4.52
C THR A 518 -14.27 1.66 -5.67
N PHE A 519 -13.12 0.99 -5.56
CA PHE A 519 -12.15 0.86 -6.66
C PHE A 519 -12.42 -0.38 -7.50
N ASP A 520 -12.22 -0.26 -8.80
CA ASP A 520 -12.16 -1.41 -9.69
C ASP A 520 -10.84 -2.17 -9.46
N ALA A 521 -10.86 -3.50 -9.54
CA ALA A 521 -9.64 -4.29 -9.41
C ALA A 521 -8.70 -4.04 -10.62
N PRO A 522 -7.42 -3.70 -10.41
CA PRO A 522 -6.50 -3.51 -11.51
C PRO A 522 -6.10 -4.85 -12.14
N PRO A 523 -5.86 -4.89 -13.46
CA PRO A 523 -5.31 -6.06 -14.13
C PRO A 523 -3.83 -6.25 -13.75
N ARG A 524 -3.36 -7.51 -13.73
CA ARG A 524 -1.95 -7.86 -13.47
C ARG A 524 -1.00 -7.52 -14.62
N THR A 525 -1.53 -7.31 -15.81
CA THR A 525 -0.75 -6.98 -17.01
C THR A 525 -1.14 -5.62 -17.53
N ALA A 526 -0.14 -4.79 -17.78
CA ALA A 526 -0.28 -3.48 -18.38
C ALA A 526 0.09 -3.50 -19.87
N ARG A 527 -0.35 -2.47 -20.58
CA ARG A 527 -0.13 -2.27 -22.00
C ARG A 527 0.49 -0.92 -22.24
N LEU A 528 1.48 -0.90 -23.13
CA LEU A 528 2.11 0.32 -23.60
C LEU A 528 1.32 0.92 -24.74
N ALA A 529 1.35 2.25 -24.83
CA ALA A 529 0.91 2.94 -26.01
C ALA A 529 1.89 2.74 -27.18
N VAL A 530 1.40 2.83 -28.41
CA VAL A 530 2.26 2.91 -29.60
C VAL A 530 2.45 4.37 -30.02
N PRO A 531 3.60 4.72 -30.64
CA PRO A 531 3.79 6.05 -31.21
C PRO A 531 2.65 6.42 -32.16
N HIS A 532 2.24 7.68 -32.09
CA HIS A 532 1.27 8.28 -32.98
C HIS A 532 1.88 9.55 -33.59
N ALA A 533 1.41 9.94 -34.78
CA ALA A 533 1.92 11.13 -35.44
C ALA A 533 1.66 12.37 -34.56
N ALA A 534 2.73 13.02 -34.13
CA ALA A 534 2.65 14.28 -33.40
C ALA A 534 2.54 15.44 -34.39
N ARG A 535 1.76 16.45 -34.02
CA ARG A 535 1.71 17.74 -34.71
C ARG A 535 2.37 18.78 -33.81
N TYR A 536 3.16 19.64 -34.40
CA TYR A 536 3.88 20.71 -33.72
C TYR A 536 3.26 22.05 -34.08
N SER A 537 3.30 23.01 -33.15
CA SER A 537 2.87 24.39 -33.36
C SER A 537 4.09 25.28 -33.56
N ARG A 538 4.11 26.06 -34.63
CA ARG A 538 5.18 27.01 -34.91
C ARG A 538 5.31 28.05 -33.80
N ALA A 539 4.17 28.53 -33.28
CA ALA A 539 4.15 29.48 -32.17
C ALA A 539 4.79 28.88 -30.91
N THR A 540 4.47 27.61 -30.60
CA THR A 540 5.05 26.90 -29.46
C THR A 540 6.56 26.71 -29.61
N PHE A 541 7.03 26.36 -30.81
CA PHE A 541 8.47 26.27 -31.07
C PHE A 541 9.16 27.62 -30.89
N ALA A 542 8.58 28.71 -31.39
CA ALA A 542 9.12 30.04 -31.20
C ALA A 542 9.26 30.40 -29.70
N HIS A 543 8.23 30.13 -28.90
CA HIS A 543 8.27 30.36 -27.45
C HIS A 543 9.38 29.52 -26.76
N GLN A 544 9.49 28.25 -27.10
CA GLN A 544 10.48 27.33 -26.50
C GLN A 544 11.92 27.66 -26.90
N ILE A 545 12.15 28.14 -28.13
CA ILE A 545 13.47 28.57 -28.59
C ILE A 545 13.93 29.82 -27.84
N HIS A 546 13.02 30.77 -27.65
CA HIS A 546 13.29 31.99 -26.89
C HIS A 546 13.75 31.67 -25.45
N ASP A 547 13.09 30.73 -24.78
CA ASP A 547 13.46 30.28 -23.43
C ASP A 547 14.85 29.63 -23.35
N LEU A 548 15.33 29.02 -24.44
CA LEU A 548 16.63 28.37 -24.52
C LEU A 548 17.79 29.33 -24.88
N HIS A 549 17.52 30.65 -24.95
CA HIS A 549 18.48 31.66 -25.42
C HIS A 549 19.09 31.25 -26.78
N GLY A 550 18.23 30.90 -27.74
CA GLY A 550 18.56 30.58 -29.12
C GLY A 550 19.26 31.71 -29.88
N ASP A 551 20.00 31.39 -30.93
CA ASP A 551 20.35 32.38 -31.97
C ASP A 551 19.07 32.72 -32.74
N ASP A 552 18.52 33.91 -32.48
CA ASP A 552 17.24 34.37 -33.04
C ASP A 552 17.28 34.42 -34.59
N ALA A 553 18.44 34.70 -35.19
CA ALA A 553 18.55 34.88 -36.64
C ALA A 553 18.50 33.54 -37.40
N SER A 554 19.15 32.49 -36.87
CA SER A 554 19.14 31.15 -37.48
C SER A 554 17.85 30.39 -37.19
N SER A 555 17.27 30.59 -36.00
CA SER A 555 15.98 30.01 -35.62
C SER A 555 14.83 30.60 -36.45
N GLY A 556 14.87 31.91 -36.71
CA GLY A 556 13.88 32.60 -37.57
C GLY A 556 13.78 32.00 -38.98
N VAL A 557 14.91 31.66 -39.61
CA VAL A 557 14.91 31.02 -40.95
C VAL A 557 14.15 29.71 -40.96
N VAL A 558 14.31 28.90 -39.92
CA VAL A 558 13.59 27.62 -39.81
C VAL A 558 12.11 27.88 -39.57
N LEU A 559 11.77 28.73 -38.61
CA LEU A 559 10.39 29.04 -38.24
C LEU A 559 9.60 29.64 -39.41
N ASP A 560 10.17 30.61 -40.14
CA ASP A 560 9.53 31.26 -41.29
C ASP A 560 9.20 30.27 -42.40
N ALA A 561 9.94 29.17 -42.47
CA ALA A 561 9.82 28.16 -43.49
C ALA A 561 8.90 26.99 -43.10
N LEU A 562 8.28 27.06 -41.91
CA LEU A 562 7.29 26.12 -41.38
C LEU A 562 5.88 26.73 -41.45
N GLU A 563 4.90 25.87 -41.73
CA GLU A 563 3.48 26.19 -41.60
C GLU A 563 3.08 26.39 -40.12
N PRO A 564 1.93 27.03 -39.82
CA PRO A 564 1.47 27.23 -38.44
C PRO A 564 1.41 25.93 -37.62
N GLU A 565 0.99 24.83 -38.27
CA GLU A 565 1.11 23.48 -37.75
C GLU A 565 1.94 22.63 -38.72
N PHE A 566 2.90 21.88 -38.19
CA PHE A 566 3.85 21.12 -38.99
C PHE A 566 4.14 19.75 -38.35
N ASP A 567 4.78 18.85 -39.10
CA ASP A 567 5.25 17.55 -38.61
C ASP A 567 6.78 17.43 -38.59
N ARG A 568 7.29 16.24 -38.26
CA ARG A 568 8.73 16.02 -38.12
C ARG A 568 9.47 16.06 -39.47
N GLU A 569 8.80 15.74 -40.57
CA GLU A 569 9.39 15.82 -41.90
C GLU A 569 9.47 17.27 -42.38
N ASP A 570 8.45 18.08 -42.08
CA ASP A 570 8.47 19.53 -42.32
C ASP A 570 9.67 20.17 -41.62
N LEU A 571 9.88 19.85 -40.34
CA LEU A 571 11.02 20.33 -39.56
C LEU A 571 12.35 19.88 -40.16
N ALA A 572 12.49 18.60 -40.51
CA ALA A 572 13.70 18.07 -41.12
C ALA A 572 14.05 18.79 -42.44
N ARG A 573 13.05 19.07 -43.29
CA ARG A 573 13.24 19.86 -44.52
C ARG A 573 13.66 21.30 -44.22
N ALA A 574 13.07 21.94 -43.21
CA ALA A 574 13.45 23.28 -42.80
C ALA A 574 14.88 23.33 -42.23
N CYS A 575 15.27 22.36 -41.41
CA CYS A 575 16.63 22.21 -40.89
C CYS A 575 17.66 21.91 -41.99
N ALA A 576 17.32 21.08 -42.98
CA ALA A 576 18.20 20.81 -44.13
C ALA A 576 18.52 22.08 -44.93
N ARG A 577 17.53 22.96 -45.14
CA ARG A 577 17.76 24.27 -45.78
C ARG A 577 18.68 25.17 -44.96
N LEU A 578 18.59 25.16 -43.63
CA LEU A 578 19.52 25.89 -42.77
C LEU A 578 20.93 25.28 -42.82
N HIS A 579 21.04 23.95 -42.90
CA HIS A 579 22.31 23.24 -43.05
C HIS A 579 23.05 23.64 -44.34
N GLU A 580 22.34 23.78 -45.46
CA GLU A 580 22.94 24.25 -46.72
C GLU A 580 23.52 25.68 -46.63
N GLN A 581 23.04 26.50 -45.69
CA GLN A 581 23.51 27.88 -45.46
C GLN A 581 24.66 27.99 -44.44
N GLN A 582 25.19 26.86 -43.95
CA GLN A 582 26.23 26.78 -42.91
C GLN A 582 27.45 27.66 -43.15
N LEU A 583 27.90 27.78 -44.40
CA LEU A 583 29.06 28.62 -44.77
C LEU A 583 28.85 30.11 -44.48
N THR A 584 27.61 30.54 -44.31
CA THR A 584 27.23 31.94 -44.08
C THR A 584 26.69 32.22 -42.67
N ARG A 585 26.52 31.18 -41.84
CA ARG A 585 25.90 31.27 -40.51
C ARG A 585 26.62 30.39 -39.48
N GLY A 586 27.57 31.00 -38.76
CA GLY A 586 28.30 30.35 -37.65
C GLY A 586 27.38 30.08 -36.45
N GLY A 587 26.58 29.01 -36.51
CA GLY A 587 25.59 28.64 -35.48
C GLY A 587 24.48 27.69 -35.95
N ALA A 588 24.41 27.41 -37.26
CA ALA A 588 23.37 26.56 -37.86
C ALA A 588 23.29 25.15 -37.24
N GLU A 589 24.42 24.47 -37.03
CA GLU A 589 24.44 23.12 -36.45
C GLU A 589 23.91 23.06 -35.02
N GLN A 590 24.28 24.04 -34.20
CA GLN A 590 23.81 24.12 -32.82
C GLN A 590 22.30 24.41 -32.79
N THR A 591 21.82 25.25 -33.70
CA THR A 591 20.39 25.56 -33.84
C THR A 591 19.59 24.32 -34.25
N ILE A 592 20.06 23.59 -35.28
CA ILE A 592 19.42 22.33 -35.74
C ILE A 592 19.34 21.32 -34.59
N ARG A 593 20.44 21.12 -33.85
CA ARG A 593 20.45 20.21 -32.70
C ARG A 593 19.44 20.59 -31.62
N ARG A 594 19.35 21.88 -31.27
CA ARG A 594 18.37 22.38 -30.29
C ARG A 594 16.94 22.17 -30.76
N LEU A 595 16.66 22.37 -32.05
CA LEU A 595 15.34 22.14 -32.65
C LEU A 595 14.96 20.65 -32.62
N ASP A 596 15.91 19.76 -32.89
CA ASP A 596 15.70 18.31 -32.79
C ASP A 596 15.43 17.88 -31.33
N GLU A 597 16.15 18.44 -30.36
CA GLU A 597 15.92 18.24 -28.93
C GLU A 597 14.51 18.70 -28.52
N LEU A 598 14.08 19.90 -28.97
CA LEU A 598 12.73 20.41 -28.74
C LEU A 598 11.67 19.52 -29.36
N ALA A 599 11.84 19.10 -30.62
CA ALA A 599 10.94 18.17 -31.29
C ALA A 599 10.88 16.81 -30.59
N GLY A 600 11.98 16.37 -29.98
CA GLY A 600 12.06 15.17 -29.14
C GLY A 600 11.33 15.27 -27.81
N SER A 601 11.05 16.50 -27.33
CA SER A 601 10.31 16.74 -26.08
C SER A 601 8.79 16.77 -26.26
N THR A 602 8.29 16.60 -27.48
CA THR A 602 6.87 16.57 -27.83
C THR A 602 6.54 15.28 -28.57
N TYR A 603 5.51 14.57 -28.13
CA TYR A 603 5.11 13.30 -28.73
C TYR A 603 3.61 13.04 -28.62
N ALA A 604 3.11 12.15 -29.47
CA ALA A 604 1.77 11.60 -29.39
C ALA A 604 1.84 10.09 -29.28
N VAL A 605 0.97 9.50 -28.49
CA VAL A 605 0.85 8.05 -28.32
C VAL A 605 -0.60 7.62 -28.31
N ARG A 606 -0.84 6.36 -28.70
CA ARG A 606 -2.18 5.78 -28.75
C ARG A 606 -2.19 4.36 -28.18
N PHE A 607 -3.14 4.07 -27.32
CA PHE A 607 -3.36 2.73 -26.79
C PHE A 607 -4.26 1.87 -27.71
N PRO A 608 -4.13 0.53 -27.68
CA PRO A 608 -5.04 -0.38 -28.39
C PRO A 608 -6.50 -0.17 -27.97
N ARG A 609 -7.45 -0.35 -28.90
CA ARG A 609 -8.88 -0.06 -28.65
C ARG A 609 -9.49 -1.00 -27.61
N GLU A 610 -9.00 -2.24 -27.59
CA GLU A 610 -9.41 -3.32 -26.71
C GLU A 610 -8.90 -3.17 -25.28
N SER A 611 -7.92 -2.29 -25.03
CA SER A 611 -7.39 -2.07 -23.69
C SER A 611 -8.38 -1.30 -22.83
N THR A 612 -8.58 -1.74 -21.59
CA THR A 612 -9.26 -0.99 -20.53
C THR A 612 -8.35 0.13 -20.02
N LEU A 613 -8.90 1.14 -19.34
CA LEU A 613 -8.10 2.26 -18.83
C LEU A 613 -7.04 1.80 -17.81
N GLN A 614 -7.37 0.84 -16.94
CA GLN A 614 -6.43 0.33 -15.93
C GLN A 614 -5.30 -0.53 -16.51
N GLU A 615 -5.44 -1.05 -17.74
CA GLU A 615 -4.33 -1.68 -18.46
C GLU A 615 -3.35 -0.64 -19.03
N ARG A 616 -3.76 0.62 -19.23
CA ARG A 616 -2.94 1.61 -19.93
C ARG A 616 -1.90 2.23 -19.00
N VAL A 617 -0.64 2.27 -19.44
CA VAL A 617 0.45 2.92 -18.69
C VAL A 617 1.26 3.81 -19.62
N LEU A 618 1.47 5.05 -19.20
CA LEU A 618 2.37 5.98 -19.88
C LEU A 618 3.76 5.84 -19.28
N MET A 619 4.68 5.32 -20.08
CA MET A 619 6.10 5.21 -19.76
C MET A 619 6.86 6.40 -20.36
N PRO A 620 8.02 6.78 -19.79
CA PRO A 620 8.95 7.71 -20.42
C PRO A 620 9.20 7.45 -21.91
N ARG A 621 9.09 8.49 -22.73
CA ARG A 621 9.30 8.47 -24.19
C ARG A 621 10.27 9.53 -24.67
N ALA A 622 10.28 10.70 -24.04
CA ALA A 622 11.17 11.79 -24.39
C ALA A 622 12.51 11.65 -23.62
N PRO A 623 13.64 12.12 -24.17
CA PRO A 623 14.92 12.16 -23.45
C PRO A 623 14.82 12.88 -22.09
N SER A 624 14.02 13.94 -22.03
CA SER A 624 13.72 14.70 -20.81
C SER A 624 12.99 13.91 -19.73
N GLU A 625 12.43 12.74 -20.05
CA GLU A 625 11.70 11.86 -19.14
C GLU A 625 12.53 10.63 -18.75
N SER A 626 13.80 10.55 -19.16
CA SER A 626 14.59 9.31 -19.08
C SER A 626 14.69 8.69 -17.68
N GLN A 627 14.51 9.48 -16.61
CA GLN A 627 14.39 9.01 -15.23
C GLN A 627 12.95 8.97 -14.69
N GLY A 628 12.01 9.64 -15.34
CA GLY A 628 10.59 9.43 -15.05
C GLY A 628 9.64 10.53 -15.51
N MET A 629 8.36 10.18 -15.47
CA MET A 629 7.23 11.11 -15.50
C MET A 629 6.66 11.22 -14.07
N GLU A 630 6.57 12.43 -13.52
CA GLU A 630 6.23 12.65 -12.12
C GLU A 630 5.03 13.58 -11.93
N ASP A 631 4.22 13.30 -10.90
CA ASP A 631 3.28 14.22 -10.26
C ASP A 631 2.24 14.86 -11.21
N VAL A 632 1.56 14.02 -12.01
CA VAL A 632 0.51 14.46 -12.95
C VAL A 632 -0.63 15.13 -12.20
N ARG A 633 -0.92 16.38 -12.55
CA ARG A 633 -2.06 17.17 -12.05
C ARG A 633 -3.12 17.25 -13.12
N LEU A 634 -4.03 16.28 -13.12
CA LEU A 634 -5.05 16.12 -14.15
C LEU A 634 -6.28 16.99 -13.85
N VAL A 635 -6.86 17.60 -14.88
CA VAL A 635 -8.09 18.39 -14.80
C VAL A 635 -8.96 18.14 -16.02
N ARG A 636 -10.28 18.11 -15.83
CA ARG A 636 -11.22 18.27 -16.95
C ARG A 636 -11.27 19.76 -17.30
N PHE A 637 -10.86 20.11 -18.50
CA PHE A 637 -10.79 21.49 -18.95
C PHE A 637 -12.00 21.83 -19.80
N ASP A 638 -12.87 22.68 -19.25
CA ASP A 638 -14.09 23.13 -19.89
C ASP A 638 -13.79 24.42 -20.68
N ASP A 639 -13.48 24.27 -21.98
CA ASP A 639 -13.27 25.40 -22.90
C ASP A 639 -14.36 25.45 -23.99
N PRO A 640 -15.33 26.37 -23.88
CA PRO A 640 -16.37 26.51 -24.90
C PRO A 640 -15.85 27.06 -26.23
N THR A 641 -14.60 27.53 -26.30
CA THR A 641 -13.96 28.01 -27.53
C THR A 641 -13.13 26.93 -28.24
N ALA A 642 -12.89 25.78 -27.60
CA ALA A 642 -12.23 24.65 -28.24
C ALA A 642 -13.10 24.08 -29.39
N PRO A 643 -12.49 23.49 -30.44
CA PRO A 643 -13.24 22.82 -31.50
C PRO A 643 -14.17 21.74 -30.90
N GLY A 644 -15.47 22.03 -30.81
CA GLY A 644 -16.44 21.25 -30.03
C GLY A 644 -17.22 22.04 -28.95
N GLY A 645 -17.07 23.36 -28.85
CA GLY A 645 -17.80 24.20 -27.89
C GLY A 645 -19.32 23.99 -27.79
N ALA A 646 -19.81 23.95 -26.55
CA ALA A 646 -21.18 23.68 -26.12
C ALA A 646 -21.79 22.36 -26.66
N GLY A 647 -21.14 21.23 -26.36
CA GLY A 647 -21.64 19.88 -26.66
C GLY A 647 -20.60 18.86 -27.15
N GLY A 648 -19.33 19.26 -27.28
CA GLY A 648 -18.21 18.40 -27.68
C GLY A 648 -17.68 17.52 -26.55
N GLU A 649 -16.84 16.55 -26.94
CA GLU A 649 -16.22 15.61 -26.01
C GLU A 649 -15.32 16.35 -25.00
N PRO A 650 -15.39 15.99 -23.69
CA PRO A 650 -14.60 16.64 -22.65
C PRO A 650 -13.09 16.48 -22.90
N GLU A 651 -12.32 17.57 -22.79
CA GLU A 651 -10.85 17.55 -22.85
C GLU A 651 -10.27 17.44 -21.44
N TYR A 652 -9.28 16.57 -21.28
CA TYR A 652 -8.53 16.39 -20.05
C TYR A 652 -7.10 16.86 -20.28
N LEU A 653 -6.67 17.79 -19.43
CA LEU A 653 -5.33 18.37 -19.45
C LEU A 653 -4.61 17.97 -18.17
N GLY A 654 -3.33 17.63 -18.27
CA GLY A 654 -2.51 17.25 -17.14
C GLY A 654 -1.14 17.88 -17.22
N THR A 655 -0.75 18.65 -16.20
CA THR A 655 0.64 19.12 -16.08
C THR A 655 1.45 18.10 -15.30
N TYR A 656 2.68 17.81 -15.75
CA TYR A 656 3.56 16.88 -15.05
C TYR A 656 5.02 17.27 -15.21
N THR A 657 5.88 16.71 -14.35
CA THR A 657 7.33 16.93 -14.40
C THR A 657 8.01 15.80 -15.15
N ALA A 658 8.68 16.14 -16.25
CA ALA A 658 9.62 15.25 -16.91
C ALA A 658 11.00 15.41 -16.27
N TYR A 659 11.61 14.31 -15.84
CA TYR A 659 12.92 14.27 -15.19
C TYR A 659 13.90 13.36 -15.94
N ASP A 660 15.10 13.87 -16.21
CA ASP A 660 16.17 13.14 -16.91
C ASP A 660 17.35 12.73 -16.02
N GLY A 661 17.27 13.00 -14.71
CA GLY A 661 18.37 12.77 -13.76
C GLY A 661 19.10 14.04 -13.36
N HIS A 662 19.02 15.09 -14.17
CA HIS A 662 19.74 16.34 -13.97
C HIS A 662 18.84 17.57 -14.04
N GLN A 663 17.92 17.60 -15.00
CA GLN A 663 17.02 18.71 -15.29
C GLN A 663 15.56 18.27 -15.16
N VAL A 664 14.71 19.25 -14.86
CA VAL A 664 13.26 19.10 -14.86
C VAL A 664 12.64 19.97 -15.94
N SER A 665 11.62 19.45 -16.61
CA SER A 665 10.82 20.22 -17.56
C SER A 665 9.34 20.02 -17.27
N MET A 666 8.57 21.11 -17.24
CA MET A 666 7.12 21.02 -17.24
C MET A 666 6.60 20.58 -18.61
N GLN A 667 5.65 19.66 -18.58
CA GLN A 667 4.99 19.09 -19.74
C GLN A 667 3.48 19.20 -19.59
N LEU A 668 2.79 19.37 -20.72
CA LEU A 668 1.35 19.32 -20.83
C LEU A 668 0.92 18.04 -21.53
N LEU A 669 0.32 17.14 -20.76
CA LEU A 669 -0.39 15.96 -21.22
C LEU A 669 -1.82 16.34 -21.62
N ARG A 670 -2.29 15.90 -22.78
CA ARG A 670 -3.67 16.09 -23.25
C ARG A 670 -4.32 14.79 -23.68
N THR A 671 -5.60 14.63 -23.40
CA THR A 671 -6.43 13.54 -23.93
C THR A 671 -7.91 13.92 -23.97
N ARG A 672 -8.68 13.28 -24.84
CA ARG A 672 -10.16 13.38 -24.88
C ARG A 672 -10.85 12.04 -24.57
N ASP A 673 -10.13 10.94 -24.78
CA ASP A 673 -10.65 9.57 -24.74
C ASP A 673 -9.86 8.64 -23.80
N PHE A 674 -8.87 9.17 -23.09
CA PHE A 674 -7.87 8.43 -22.30
C PHE A 674 -7.18 7.28 -23.08
N ARG A 675 -7.18 7.35 -24.40
CA ARG A 675 -6.59 6.36 -25.30
C ARG A 675 -5.52 6.99 -26.18
N THR A 676 -5.76 8.20 -26.66
CA THR A 676 -4.78 9.00 -27.38
C THR A 676 -4.29 10.10 -26.44
N PHE A 677 -2.98 10.19 -26.27
CA PHE A 677 -2.33 11.19 -25.44
C PHE A 677 -1.32 11.97 -26.26
N THR A 678 -1.26 13.28 -26.04
CA THR A 678 -0.16 14.12 -26.53
C THR A 678 0.56 14.72 -25.34
N SER A 679 1.89 14.75 -25.38
CA SER A 679 2.71 15.50 -24.44
C SER A 679 3.46 16.62 -25.17
N THR A 680 3.47 17.82 -24.59
CA THR A 680 4.13 19.00 -25.16
C THR A 680 4.79 19.82 -24.07
N ARG A 681 6.04 20.22 -24.31
CA ARG A 681 6.81 21.00 -23.35
C ARG A 681 6.21 22.39 -23.15
N LEU A 682 6.07 22.82 -21.91
CA LEU A 682 5.62 24.16 -21.56
C LEU A 682 6.80 25.16 -21.58
N SER A 683 6.47 26.43 -21.87
CA SER A 683 7.42 27.54 -21.98
C SER A 683 6.97 28.75 -21.17
N GLY A 684 7.86 29.72 -21.00
CA GLY A 684 7.65 30.97 -20.30
C GLY A 684 8.04 30.92 -18.81
N PRO A 685 8.20 32.09 -18.18
CA PRO A 685 8.61 32.22 -16.78
C PRO A 685 7.69 31.48 -15.80
N GLY A 686 6.38 31.45 -16.05
CA GLY A 686 5.42 30.76 -15.21
C GLY A 686 5.52 29.23 -15.24
N ALA A 687 6.16 28.65 -16.26
CA ALA A 687 6.36 27.21 -16.41
C ALA A 687 7.77 26.75 -16.04
N ARG A 688 8.62 27.65 -15.49
CA ARG A 688 9.93 27.27 -14.98
C ARG A 688 9.74 26.24 -13.85
N ASN A 689 10.56 25.20 -13.83
CA ASN A 689 10.63 24.20 -12.76
C ASN A 689 9.46 23.19 -12.65
N LYS A 690 8.83 23.01 -11.48
CA LYS A 690 7.85 21.94 -11.20
C LYS A 690 6.64 22.44 -10.42
N GLY A 691 5.55 21.66 -10.44
CA GLY A 691 4.37 21.93 -9.62
C GLY A 691 3.45 22.99 -10.21
N MET A 692 3.13 22.89 -11.50
CA MET A 692 2.14 23.72 -12.15
C MET A 692 0.77 23.02 -12.15
N ALA A 693 -0.34 23.72 -11.94
CA ALA A 693 -1.69 23.14 -12.01
C ALA A 693 -2.66 24.07 -12.75
N LEU A 694 -3.34 23.55 -13.77
CA LEU A 694 -4.29 24.33 -14.57
C LEU A 694 -5.60 24.60 -13.81
N PHE A 695 -6.17 25.79 -14.01
CA PHE A 695 -7.57 26.04 -13.69
C PHE A 695 -8.47 25.24 -14.64
N PRO A 696 -9.66 24.80 -14.22
CA PRO A 696 -10.51 23.92 -15.03
C PRO A 696 -11.21 24.64 -16.18
N ARG A 697 -11.10 25.98 -16.28
CA ARG A 697 -11.60 26.78 -17.40
C ARG A 697 -10.82 28.09 -17.52
N ARG A 698 -11.05 28.81 -18.61
CA ARG A 698 -10.57 30.18 -18.79
C ARG A 698 -11.26 31.14 -17.81
N VAL A 699 -10.53 32.17 -17.37
CA VAL A 699 -11.02 33.29 -16.55
C VAL A 699 -10.64 34.58 -17.27
N GLY A 700 -11.62 35.46 -17.52
CA GLY A 700 -11.39 36.66 -18.33
C GLY A 700 -10.89 36.37 -19.75
N GLY A 701 -11.24 35.21 -20.33
CA GLY A 701 -10.80 34.77 -21.67
C GLY A 701 -9.41 34.14 -21.72
N ARG A 702 -8.65 34.16 -20.62
CA ARG A 702 -7.29 33.61 -20.55
C ARG A 702 -7.26 32.29 -19.79
N ALA A 703 -6.36 31.38 -20.17
CA ALA A 703 -6.10 30.20 -19.36
C ALA A 703 -5.23 30.60 -18.17
N LEU A 704 -5.49 30.01 -17.00
CA LEU A 704 -4.74 30.26 -15.78
C LEU A 704 -4.14 28.97 -15.23
N ALA A 705 -3.02 29.09 -14.53
CA ALA A 705 -2.42 28.02 -13.77
C ALA A 705 -1.83 28.52 -12.46
N LEU A 706 -1.93 27.69 -11.42
CA LEU A 706 -1.05 27.81 -10.27
C LEU A 706 0.37 27.41 -10.69
N SER A 707 1.35 28.20 -10.30
CA SER A 707 2.77 28.01 -10.59
C SER A 707 3.58 28.01 -9.29
N ARG A 708 4.68 27.25 -9.32
CA ARG A 708 5.73 27.24 -8.30
C ARG A 708 7.10 27.45 -8.95
N ALA A 709 7.17 28.41 -9.86
CA ALA A 709 8.36 28.68 -10.66
C ALA A 709 9.61 29.04 -9.83
N ASP A 710 9.39 29.69 -8.68
CA ASP A 710 10.43 30.19 -7.77
C ASP A 710 11.00 29.12 -6.82
N ARG A 711 10.48 27.88 -6.81
CA ARG A 711 10.80 26.78 -5.86
C ARG A 711 10.17 26.90 -4.48
N GLU A 712 9.45 27.95 -4.16
CA GLU A 712 9.08 28.26 -2.79
C GLU A 712 7.61 28.61 -2.60
N SER A 713 6.99 29.33 -3.53
CA SER A 713 5.71 30.00 -3.32
C SER A 713 4.63 29.56 -4.31
N ASN A 714 3.37 29.76 -3.95
CA ASN A 714 2.28 29.63 -4.91
C ASN A 714 2.02 30.98 -5.60
N ALA A 715 1.94 30.94 -6.92
CA ALA A 715 1.63 32.07 -7.76
C ALA A 715 0.60 31.69 -8.83
N VAL A 716 -0.01 32.67 -9.49
CA VAL A 716 -0.91 32.48 -10.64
C VAL A 716 -0.23 33.01 -11.89
N SER A 717 -0.16 32.20 -12.93
CA SER A 717 0.34 32.60 -14.26
C SER A 717 -0.78 32.48 -15.29
N ALA A 718 -0.75 33.35 -16.29
CA ALA A 718 -1.72 33.38 -17.37
C ALA A 718 -1.10 32.88 -18.69
N SER A 719 -1.95 32.38 -19.56
CA SER A 719 -1.59 31.92 -20.90
C SER A 719 -2.74 32.14 -21.87
N ASP A 720 -2.42 32.51 -23.11
CA ASP A 720 -3.41 32.60 -24.18
C ASP A 720 -3.61 31.26 -24.90
N ASP A 721 -2.56 30.43 -24.97
CA ASP A 721 -2.47 29.22 -25.79
C ASP A 721 -2.26 27.91 -25.00
N LEU A 722 -2.21 27.96 -23.65
CA LEU A 722 -1.89 26.88 -22.71
C LEU A 722 -0.44 26.37 -22.76
N LEU A 723 0.42 26.95 -23.61
CA LEU A 723 1.76 26.44 -23.92
C LEU A 723 2.85 27.42 -23.50
N HIS A 724 2.57 28.73 -23.55
CA HIS A 724 3.43 29.78 -23.02
C HIS A 724 2.79 30.49 -21.84
N TRP A 725 3.55 30.62 -20.75
CA TRP A 725 3.06 31.07 -19.46
C TRP A 725 3.80 32.32 -19.00
N GLU A 726 3.04 33.40 -18.78
CA GLU A 726 3.54 34.71 -18.40
C GLU A 726 4.18 34.74 -17.00
N GLU A 727 4.76 35.88 -16.65
CA GLU A 727 5.38 36.07 -15.34
C GLU A 727 4.36 35.80 -14.22
N PRO A 728 4.64 34.87 -13.29
CA PRO A 728 3.69 34.46 -12.29
C PRO A 728 3.49 35.55 -11.23
N VAL A 729 2.22 35.83 -10.89
CA VAL A 729 1.82 36.76 -9.83
C VAL A 729 1.72 36.00 -8.51
N LEU A 730 2.56 36.35 -7.54
CA LEU A 730 2.60 35.72 -6.22
C LEU A 730 1.25 35.83 -5.50
N VAL A 731 0.73 34.71 -4.98
CA VAL A 731 -0.52 34.68 -4.18
C VAL A 731 -0.33 34.13 -2.78
N GLN A 732 0.65 33.26 -2.55
CA GLN A 732 0.95 32.73 -1.22
C GLN A 732 2.45 32.46 -1.06
N ALA A 733 3.06 33.13 -0.07
CA ALA A 733 4.41 32.84 0.40
C ALA A 733 4.35 32.11 1.76
N PRO A 734 5.39 31.33 2.12
CA PRO A 734 5.50 30.67 3.42
C PRO A 734 5.31 31.66 4.58
N ALA A 735 4.36 31.38 5.47
CA ALA A 735 4.09 32.26 6.61
C ALA A 735 3.80 31.51 7.92
N GLU A 736 3.30 30.27 7.84
CA GLU A 736 2.99 29.48 9.03
C GLU A 736 4.12 28.49 9.39
N PRO A 737 4.28 28.07 10.67
CA PRO A 737 5.37 27.20 11.09
C PRO A 737 5.45 25.85 10.35
N TRP A 738 4.31 25.31 9.93
CA TRP A 738 4.21 24.01 9.26
C TRP A 738 4.54 24.08 7.76
N GLU A 739 4.72 25.27 7.20
CA GLU A 739 4.99 25.51 5.77
C GLU A 739 6.25 26.36 5.53
N ILE A 740 7.00 26.70 6.59
CA ILE A 740 8.05 27.72 6.57
C ILE A 740 9.20 27.46 5.59
N VAL A 741 9.44 26.20 5.18
CA VAL A 741 10.54 25.86 4.27
C VAL A 741 10.17 26.14 2.81
N GLN A 742 8.95 25.77 2.41
CA GLN A 742 8.42 25.97 1.06
C GLN A 742 6.95 25.53 0.99
N LEU A 743 6.27 26.03 -0.03
CA LEU A 743 4.90 25.70 -0.41
C LEU A 743 4.82 25.13 -1.83
N GLY A 744 3.65 24.58 -2.16
CA GLY A 744 3.22 24.34 -3.53
C GLY A 744 1.75 23.96 -3.61
N ASN A 745 1.18 23.95 -4.81
CA ASN A 745 -0.17 23.47 -5.03
C ASN A 745 -0.19 21.94 -5.08
N CYS A 746 -1.32 21.36 -4.66
CA CYS A 746 -1.59 19.96 -4.86
C CYS A 746 -2.02 19.71 -6.31
N GLY A 747 -3.04 20.40 -6.80
CA GLY A 747 -3.53 20.20 -8.17
C GLY A 747 -4.45 21.33 -8.61
N ALA A 748 -5.30 21.03 -9.59
CA ALA A 748 -6.21 22.01 -10.16
C ALA A 748 -7.12 22.64 -9.08
N PRO A 749 -7.33 23.97 -9.10
CA PRO A 749 -8.33 24.62 -8.27
C PRO A 749 -9.73 24.07 -8.53
N ILE A 750 -10.54 23.97 -7.47
CA ILE A 750 -11.91 23.47 -7.52
C ILE A 750 -12.86 24.66 -7.48
N GLU A 751 -13.70 24.78 -8.51
CA GLU A 751 -14.69 25.86 -8.59
C GLU A 751 -15.81 25.68 -7.55
N THR A 752 -16.05 26.72 -6.76
CA THR A 752 -17.16 26.80 -5.80
C THR A 752 -17.88 28.14 -5.98
N ALA A 753 -19.06 28.30 -5.39
CA ALA A 753 -19.79 29.58 -5.46
C ALA A 753 -19.06 30.71 -4.71
N GLN A 754 -18.18 30.36 -3.78
CA GLN A 754 -17.46 31.28 -2.90
C GLN A 754 -16.06 31.66 -3.42
N GLY A 755 -15.54 30.94 -4.43
CA GLY A 755 -14.14 31.07 -4.83
C GLY A 755 -13.57 29.83 -5.48
N TRP A 756 -12.32 29.94 -5.93
CA TRP A 756 -11.49 28.81 -6.32
C TRP A 756 -10.85 28.20 -5.08
N LEU A 757 -11.30 27.00 -4.68
CA LEU A 757 -10.69 26.25 -3.59
C LEU A 757 -9.39 25.60 -4.11
N VAL A 758 -8.26 25.97 -3.49
CA VAL A 758 -6.94 25.45 -3.82
C VAL A 758 -6.41 24.63 -2.66
N LEU A 759 -6.13 23.35 -2.91
CA LEU A 759 -5.37 22.53 -1.98
C LEU A 759 -3.87 22.78 -2.17
N THR A 760 -3.15 22.94 -1.06
CA THR A 760 -1.72 23.26 -1.03
C THR A 760 -0.96 22.21 -0.23
N HIS A 761 0.34 22.10 -0.45
CA HIS A 761 1.25 21.42 0.47
C HIS A 761 2.23 22.43 1.05
N GLY A 762 2.63 22.21 2.30
CA GLY A 762 3.63 22.99 3.01
C GLY A 762 4.67 22.07 3.66
N VAL A 763 5.90 22.57 3.74
CA VAL A 763 7.04 21.84 4.32
C VAL A 763 7.46 22.49 5.62
N GLY A 764 7.31 21.75 6.71
CA GLY A 764 7.62 22.18 8.06
C GLY A 764 8.96 21.66 8.57
N PRO A 765 9.19 21.76 9.89
CA PRO A 765 10.37 21.21 10.55
C PRO A 765 10.59 19.73 10.21
N MET A 766 11.86 19.33 10.15
CA MET A 766 12.26 17.96 9.80
C MET A 766 11.75 17.49 8.43
N ARG A 767 11.48 18.43 7.51
CA ARG A 767 10.94 18.12 6.17
C ARG A 767 9.57 17.43 6.24
N THR A 768 8.75 17.75 7.24
CA THR A 768 7.39 17.23 7.33
C THR A 768 6.52 17.87 6.24
N TYR A 769 5.98 17.10 5.31
CA TYR A 769 5.04 17.60 4.29
C TYR A 769 3.61 17.41 4.79
N SER A 770 2.86 18.50 4.82
CA SER A 770 1.43 18.51 5.18
C SER A 770 0.61 19.19 4.07
N ILE A 771 -0.68 18.87 3.99
CA ILE A 771 -1.64 19.48 3.06
C ILE A 771 -2.41 20.59 3.79
N GLY A 772 -2.61 21.72 3.13
CA GLY A 772 -3.47 22.82 3.55
C GLY A 772 -4.45 23.24 2.45
N ALA A 773 -5.09 24.39 2.63
CA ALA A 773 -6.02 24.95 1.65
C ALA A 773 -6.04 26.48 1.68
N MET A 774 -6.35 27.08 0.54
CA MET A 774 -6.68 28.50 0.37
C MET A 774 -7.85 28.70 -0.58
N LEU A 775 -8.49 29.85 -0.51
CA LEU A 775 -9.60 30.26 -1.37
C LEU A 775 -9.18 31.50 -2.15
N LEU A 776 -9.29 31.47 -3.48
CA LEU A 776 -9.02 32.60 -4.37
C LEU A 776 -10.34 33.15 -4.93
N ASP A 777 -10.37 34.43 -5.28
CA ASP A 777 -11.53 35.07 -5.89
C ASP A 777 -11.85 34.47 -7.28
N LEU A 778 -13.14 34.28 -7.61
CA LEU A 778 -13.57 33.62 -8.86
C LEU A 778 -13.18 34.41 -10.11
N ASP A 779 -13.28 35.73 -10.05
CA ASP A 779 -13.09 36.64 -11.17
C ASP A 779 -11.68 37.24 -11.17
N GLU A 780 -11.07 37.39 -9.99
CA GLU A 780 -9.69 37.86 -9.82
C GLU A 780 -8.82 36.84 -9.06
N PRO A 781 -8.41 35.70 -9.67
CA PRO A 781 -7.76 34.60 -8.95
C PRO A 781 -6.38 34.91 -8.34
N THR A 782 -5.83 36.10 -8.57
CA THR A 782 -4.65 36.61 -7.85
C THR A 782 -4.97 37.12 -6.44
N ARG A 783 -6.26 37.30 -6.11
CA ARG A 783 -6.74 37.76 -4.80
C ARG A 783 -7.09 36.57 -3.91
N VAL A 784 -6.39 36.45 -2.78
CA VAL A 784 -6.68 35.44 -1.74
C VAL A 784 -7.82 35.94 -0.85
N LEU A 785 -8.88 35.15 -0.75
CA LEU A 785 -10.04 35.39 0.13
C LEU A 785 -9.85 34.79 1.53
N GLY A 786 -9.14 33.67 1.62
CA GLY A 786 -8.92 32.96 2.88
C GLY A 786 -7.87 31.87 2.76
N ARG A 787 -7.25 31.47 3.88
CA ARG A 787 -6.29 30.34 3.93
C ARG A 787 -6.29 29.69 5.31
N LEU A 788 -6.05 28.38 5.36
CA LEU A 788 -5.90 27.68 6.63
C LEU A 788 -4.58 28.06 7.30
N ARG A 789 -4.63 28.32 8.60
CA ARG A 789 -3.43 28.57 9.44
C ARG A 789 -2.79 27.28 9.98
N ARG A 790 -3.52 26.17 9.92
CA ARG A 790 -3.08 24.84 10.34
C ARG A 790 -3.26 23.86 9.17
N PRO A 791 -2.51 22.75 9.14
CA PRO A 791 -2.71 21.72 8.13
C PRO A 791 -4.16 21.22 8.09
N LEU A 792 -4.66 21.02 6.87
CA LEU A 792 -5.84 20.21 6.60
C LEU A 792 -5.55 18.73 6.92
N LEU A 793 -4.38 18.26 6.47
CA LEU A 793 -3.90 16.90 6.65
C LEU A 793 -2.41 16.94 6.97
N ALA A 794 -2.00 16.35 8.09
CA ALA A 794 -0.59 16.12 8.41
C ALA A 794 -0.33 14.61 8.46
N PRO A 795 0.92 14.15 8.31
CA PRO A 795 1.26 12.74 8.46
C PRO A 795 0.88 12.25 9.86
N GLU A 796 0.00 11.26 9.93
CA GLU A 796 -0.33 10.53 11.17
C GLU A 796 0.46 9.21 11.20
N ASP A 797 0.47 8.48 12.31
CA ASP A 797 1.41 7.36 12.55
C ASP A 797 1.53 6.35 11.39
N ASP A 798 0.44 6.07 10.67
CA ASP A 798 0.44 5.18 9.50
C ASP A 798 0.96 5.81 8.20
N ASP A 799 1.12 7.12 8.12
CA ASP A 799 1.60 7.83 6.92
C ASP A 799 3.09 8.13 6.97
N ARG A 800 3.70 8.02 8.16
CA ARG A 800 5.05 8.54 8.44
C ARG A 800 6.18 7.69 7.88
N ALA A 801 5.99 6.38 7.75
CA ALA A 801 7.03 5.45 7.33
C ALA A 801 6.92 5.09 5.84
N GLY A 802 8.02 5.25 5.10
CA GLY A 802 8.13 4.92 3.68
C GLY A 802 9.44 5.44 3.06
N TYR A 803 9.46 5.58 1.73
CA TYR A 803 10.62 5.99 0.94
C TYR A 803 11.10 7.40 1.30
N VAL A 804 10.16 8.31 1.56
CA VAL A 804 10.44 9.64 2.14
C VAL A 804 9.58 9.81 3.39
N PRO A 805 10.13 9.66 4.61
CA PRO A 805 9.34 9.75 5.83
C PRO A 805 8.65 11.09 6.06
N ASP A 806 7.58 11.07 6.86
CA ASP A 806 6.83 12.27 7.30
C ASP A 806 6.26 13.10 6.14
N VAL A 807 5.77 12.44 5.09
CA VAL A 807 5.17 13.09 3.91
C VAL A 807 3.72 12.66 3.70
N VAL A 808 2.81 13.63 3.62
CA VAL A 808 1.53 13.49 2.90
C VAL A 808 1.50 14.46 1.72
N TYR A 809 1.12 13.97 0.53
CA TYR A 809 1.20 14.74 -0.71
C TYR A 809 0.08 14.37 -1.68
N SER A 810 -0.53 15.35 -2.36
CA SER A 810 -1.57 15.10 -3.37
C SER A 810 -1.26 15.85 -4.65
N CYS A 811 -1.69 15.30 -5.78
CA CYS A 811 -1.64 15.91 -7.11
C CYS A 811 -3.03 16.38 -7.61
N GLY A 812 -4.09 16.26 -6.80
CA GLY A 812 -5.42 16.75 -7.14
C GLY A 812 -6.55 15.99 -6.45
N ALA A 813 -7.57 16.72 -6.05
CA ALA A 813 -8.79 16.19 -5.45
C ALA A 813 -9.99 16.39 -6.38
N MET A 814 -11.03 15.60 -6.16
CA MET A 814 -12.28 15.69 -6.93
C MET A 814 -13.43 16.07 -6.01
N ARG A 815 -14.28 17.01 -6.46
CA ARG A 815 -15.53 17.32 -5.78
C ARG A 815 -16.62 16.31 -6.16
N HIS A 816 -17.31 15.78 -5.16
CA HIS A 816 -18.51 14.96 -5.32
C HIS A 816 -19.63 15.54 -4.44
N GLY A 817 -20.57 16.29 -5.05
CA GLY A 817 -21.61 16.98 -4.30
C GLY A 817 -21.06 18.03 -3.32
N ARG A 818 -21.30 17.84 -2.02
CA ARG A 818 -20.76 18.63 -0.89
C ARG A 818 -19.57 17.95 -0.20
N THR A 819 -19.04 16.88 -0.78
CA THR A 819 -17.86 16.16 -0.27
C THR A 819 -16.69 16.36 -1.21
N LEU A 820 -15.53 16.69 -0.65
CA LEU A 820 -14.26 16.75 -1.36
C LEU A 820 -13.50 15.44 -1.13
N VAL A 821 -13.19 14.75 -2.21
CA VAL A 821 -12.49 13.46 -2.21
C VAL A 821 -11.02 13.72 -2.50
N LEU A 822 -10.20 13.60 -1.47
CA LEU A 822 -8.77 13.90 -1.48
C LEU A 822 -7.95 12.61 -1.46
N PRO A 823 -7.48 12.11 -2.62
CA PRO A 823 -6.44 11.10 -2.62
C PRO A 823 -5.09 11.74 -2.27
N TYR A 824 -4.28 11.06 -1.47
CA TYR A 824 -2.95 11.55 -1.08
C TYR A 824 -1.95 10.39 -0.95
N GLY A 825 -0.74 10.62 -1.45
CA GLY A 825 0.42 9.78 -1.22
C GLY A 825 0.91 9.92 0.22
N CYS A 826 1.38 8.81 0.77
CA CYS A 826 1.99 8.72 2.10
C CYS A 826 3.42 8.22 1.96
N ALA A 827 4.36 8.96 2.54
CA ALA A 827 5.79 8.69 2.56
C ALA A 827 6.38 8.22 1.22
N ASP A 828 5.94 8.80 0.11
CA ASP A 828 6.32 8.45 -1.27
C ASP A 828 6.27 6.94 -1.59
N THR A 829 5.36 6.19 -0.96
CA THR A 829 5.28 4.71 -1.12
C THR A 829 3.89 4.19 -1.46
N ARG A 830 2.87 4.74 -0.83
CA ARG A 830 1.48 4.28 -0.96
C ARG A 830 0.52 5.45 -1.14
N THR A 831 -0.72 5.17 -1.53
CA THR A 831 -1.79 6.17 -1.63
C THR A 831 -2.94 5.83 -0.70
N ARG A 832 -3.52 6.84 -0.04
CA ARG A 832 -4.73 6.75 0.79
C ARG A 832 -5.76 7.78 0.33
N ILE A 833 -6.98 7.69 0.84
CA ILE A 833 -8.07 8.62 0.52
C ILE A 833 -8.62 9.26 1.80
N ALA A 834 -8.83 10.58 1.77
CA ALA A 834 -9.57 11.33 2.77
C ALA A 834 -10.82 11.96 2.14
N LEU A 835 -11.91 12.02 2.90
CA LEU A 835 -13.11 12.76 2.57
C LEU A 835 -13.18 14.01 3.44
N VAL A 836 -13.50 15.14 2.83
CA VAL A 836 -13.52 16.45 3.48
C VAL A 836 -14.90 17.07 3.26
N ASP A 837 -15.55 17.50 4.33
CA ASP A 837 -16.79 18.28 4.24
C ASP A 837 -16.47 19.65 3.61
N LEU A 838 -17.08 19.90 2.45
CA LEU A 838 -16.80 21.10 1.67
C LEU A 838 -17.40 22.36 2.31
N ASP A 839 -18.55 22.26 2.98
CA ASP A 839 -19.19 23.39 3.65
C ASP A 839 -18.30 23.84 4.82
N ALA A 840 -17.92 22.91 5.68
CA ALA A 840 -17.10 23.19 6.85
C ALA A 840 -15.72 23.78 6.48
N LEU A 841 -15.10 23.28 5.40
CA LEU A 841 -13.83 23.83 4.91
C LEU A 841 -13.98 25.27 4.40
N LEU A 842 -15.05 25.57 3.66
CA LEU A 842 -15.28 26.92 3.14
C LEU A 842 -15.60 27.91 4.26
N ASP A 843 -16.38 27.50 5.25
CA ASP A 843 -16.71 28.32 6.42
C ASP A 843 -15.44 28.69 7.22
N GLU A 844 -14.55 27.73 7.45
CA GLU A 844 -13.25 27.94 8.11
C GLU A 844 -12.37 28.91 7.29
N LEU A 845 -12.33 28.77 5.97
CA LEU A 845 -11.54 29.65 5.09
C LEU A 845 -12.04 31.09 5.08
N LEU A 846 -13.36 31.30 5.15
CA LEU A 846 -13.99 32.62 5.13
C LEU A 846 -14.04 33.30 6.51
N GLY A 847 -13.64 32.60 7.58
CA GLY A 847 -13.60 33.16 8.93
C GLY A 847 -14.99 33.38 9.56
N ALA A 848 -15.99 32.59 9.16
CA ALA A 848 -17.30 32.60 9.80
C ALA A 848 -17.17 32.03 11.23
N SER A 849 -16.92 32.92 12.19
CA SER A 849 -16.75 32.57 13.60
C SER A 849 -18.07 32.02 14.16
N SER A 850 -17.99 30.92 14.90
CA SER A 850 -18.91 30.72 16.01
C SER A 850 -18.79 31.96 16.90
N VAL A 851 -19.90 32.66 17.07
CA VAL A 851 -20.04 33.80 17.97
C VAL A 851 -19.81 33.28 19.38
N ASP A 852 -18.67 33.62 19.97
CA ASP A 852 -18.45 33.51 21.41
C ASP A 852 -18.88 34.86 22.01
N ASP A 853 -20.02 34.84 22.71
CA ASP A 853 -20.57 36.01 23.40
C ASP A 853 -19.55 36.49 24.44
N GLY A 854 -19.10 37.73 24.25
CA GLY A 854 -18.02 38.30 25.03
C GLY A 854 -18.33 38.48 26.52
N GLU A 855 -17.30 38.31 27.33
CA GLU A 855 -17.15 39.08 28.57
C GLU A 855 -16.11 40.19 28.37
N PRO A 856 -16.43 41.46 28.66
CA PRO A 856 -15.48 42.55 28.56
C PRO A 856 -14.61 42.57 29.81
N VAL A 857 -13.30 42.40 29.63
CA VAL A 857 -12.32 42.76 30.66
C VAL A 857 -12.07 44.27 30.56
N ALA A 858 -12.41 44.99 31.64
CA ALA A 858 -12.14 46.41 31.84
C ALA A 858 -11.13 46.59 32.98
N PRO A 859 -10.58 47.81 33.15
CA PRO A 859 -9.73 48.58 32.25
C PRO A 859 -8.23 48.32 32.44
#